data_AF-A0A7V3JN74-F1
#
_entry.id   AF-A0A7V3JN74-F1
#
_cell.length_a   1.000
_cell.length_b   1.000
_cell.length_c   1.000
_cell.angle_alpha   90.00
_cell.angle_beta   90.00
_cell.angle_gamma   90.00
#
_symmetry.space_group_name_H-M   'P 1'
#
loop_
_entity.id
_entity.type
_entity.pdbx_description
1 polymer ?
#
loop_
_entity_poly.entity_id
_entity_poly.type
_entity_poly.pdbx_seq_one_letter_code
_entity_poly.pdbx_strand_id
1 'polypeptide(L)'
;MGRRCGVVAAVWIGIGVAAYVCPAATVQKRYYARPPKHDRHGVIAPWYEGQNGQLDFRIRVAAETLKRYPWVLPPQSVAPAPHYVFSGHWKIAGDGTITPLATNDWDTGDLGQRAAYVLSGLVDYYRYSGDAAAIAHLTLQADALLDHCLTPGDHPWPRFLISVPTKGKCYGRCDPRGMIQLDIVAEVGLAMLRAYQVTGNRRWLEACCHWGDLLAQKRNRRPGEVPWGRYANPEAAPWKDGTQTGGVVFLLYFFDELIRLGHTGPNNEIVQARQAGLEYLRQHLLPRWTVCDTWGRNYWDWANPVQAENVTEFAARYFMDHKEEFPHWKTDARNILGLFFNRTGVCPTSAGDMYSGAWAFPESSGCCSRSLWYGPMELAAAWAQYAAEAQNPWARELARRMQLLATYDGHETGVSEDNIDGGFVVNHAWFKIAHPMALKHLLATVAWLPEWFAPCRENHIVRSTAVVNSVQYGPGRIEFSTFDAPAGTTTALRLAFTPESIVAQPGNALPLRHDLGQNGYTIRPLPGGDCLVTIRHEGLRCLVVAGPGDPQQFAGPEKAVCEGPWPQPGLANQGGASISWTFRGNQVRLVGDVAADGGLAEVYLDGTRQLVGIDTWNPTPRERQILYYRNGLAEGQHSLKIVVLGRGNPLAQGTRVRLHGVQFSDARGVVDFGEGGGPTDRQRMVFGYPGREDLKDSAGNLWRPATEWVIRTGTLTDSVEKAWWTSPVIRPILGTSDPDLYRYGVHGREFWLNATVGPGMYHVRLKFAATRGLDTCNNCVTVAINGQPVVERMDVAATAGGPDRAADLVFSDIEPRNGAIEIRFRGGDHQRGISGEAFVQAVEIGPGPGGTSAKPITVLARNLLRNAGFEQWEDPSAAARSGSVPSSWRVELPAGSHVKIGRESQAAPLPHVPEGREALRISGQGRARVVQEVAVRPQSVYRGSAWVRVGLDAPSANAGRPPAMDAALILEELDQAGRVVATHPPAAMNQPGPWQFLARQITTTGQTARVRWALHATLPEGEPHAWITLDQAVLDGPPAPAAVAGRVVDSRQRRPLAYALVTGAGRSARTSEDGTFCFDQLEDLAAVELRAERQGVYPQVRPLVLSAGDNRVELALVPLPTNNLLAN
;
A
#
# COMPACT_ATOMS: atom_id res chain seq x y z
N MET A 1 -8.76 -45.78 -6.27
CA MET A 1 -8.13 -45.57 -7.60
C MET A 1 -9.20 -45.07 -8.56
N GLY A 2 -8.93 -43.96 -9.25
CA GLY A 2 -9.91 -43.22 -10.07
C GLY A 2 -9.87 -41.72 -9.79
N ARG A 3 -8.73 -41.07 -10.05
CA ARG A 3 -8.57 -39.62 -9.98
C ARG A 3 -9.26 -38.98 -11.19
N ARG A 4 -10.26 -38.12 -10.97
CA ARG A 4 -10.67 -37.09 -11.94
C ARG A 4 -10.40 -35.74 -11.29
N CYS A 5 -9.32 -35.10 -11.74
CA CYS A 5 -9.02 -33.71 -11.43
C CYS A 5 -10.00 -32.81 -12.18
N GLY A 6 -10.84 -32.07 -11.44
CA GLY A 6 -11.60 -30.95 -11.97
C GLY A 6 -10.67 -29.74 -12.08
N VAL A 7 -10.47 -29.29 -13.32
CA VAL A 7 -9.66 -28.13 -13.69
C VAL A 7 -10.40 -26.85 -13.25
N VAL A 8 -9.77 -26.05 -12.40
CA VAL A 8 -10.12 -24.63 -12.24
C VAL A 8 -9.55 -23.91 -13.45
N ALA A 9 -10.42 -23.35 -14.29
CA ALA A 9 -10.03 -22.57 -15.45
C ALA A 9 -9.40 -21.25 -14.99
N ALA A 10 -8.08 -21.24 -14.83
CA ALA A 10 -7.29 -20.03 -14.93
C ALA A 10 -7.31 -19.59 -16.40
N VAL A 11 -8.19 -18.64 -16.72
CA VAL A 11 -8.21 -17.98 -18.04
C VAL A 11 -6.93 -17.13 -18.14
N TRP A 12 -5.85 -17.73 -18.65
CA TRP A 12 -4.66 -17.02 -19.11
C TRP A 12 -4.98 -16.37 -20.45
N ILE A 13 -5.51 -15.15 -20.42
CA ILE A 13 -5.46 -14.27 -21.58
C ILE A 13 -4.02 -13.77 -21.68
N GLY A 14 -3.24 -14.37 -22.58
CA GLY A 14 -1.94 -13.89 -22.99
C GLY A 14 -2.07 -12.59 -23.80
N ILE A 15 -2.33 -11.47 -23.12
CA ILE A 15 -1.99 -10.14 -23.64
C ILE A 15 -0.52 -9.93 -23.29
N GLY A 16 0.32 -9.68 -24.29
CA GLY A 16 1.71 -9.28 -24.09
C GLY A 16 1.76 -8.12 -23.11
N VAL A 17 2.24 -8.39 -21.89
CA VAL A 17 2.42 -7.38 -20.86
C VAL A 17 3.59 -6.51 -21.28
N ALA A 18 3.31 -5.43 -22.00
CA ALA A 18 4.15 -4.25 -21.90
C ALA A 18 4.15 -3.88 -20.41
N ALA A 19 5.31 -3.92 -19.77
CA ALA A 19 5.44 -3.44 -18.40
C ALA A 19 4.99 -1.98 -18.39
N TYR A 20 3.79 -1.72 -17.85
CA TYR A 20 3.27 -0.37 -17.62
C TYR A 20 4.11 0.28 -16.53
N VAL A 21 5.29 0.78 -16.88
CA VAL A 21 6.12 1.60 -15.98
C VAL A 21 5.65 3.04 -16.17
N CYS A 22 4.52 3.35 -15.56
CA CYS A 22 3.96 4.70 -15.55
C CYS A 22 4.57 5.50 -14.37
N PRO A 23 4.95 6.77 -14.56
CA PRO A 23 5.40 7.65 -13.48
C PRO A 23 4.32 7.86 -12.40
N ALA A 24 4.69 8.26 -11.20
CA ALA A 24 3.74 8.65 -10.16
C ALA A 24 2.82 9.78 -10.63
N ALA A 25 1.59 9.73 -10.13
CA ALA A 25 0.51 10.62 -10.52
C ALA A 25 0.22 10.59 -12.03
N THR A 26 0.36 9.41 -12.64
CA THR A 26 -0.01 9.20 -14.04
C THR A 26 -1.46 9.60 -14.27
N VAL A 27 -1.66 10.45 -15.27
CA VAL A 27 -2.98 10.81 -15.78
C VAL A 27 -3.42 9.72 -16.74
N GLN A 28 -4.50 9.03 -16.38
CA GLN A 28 -5.12 8.02 -17.24
C GLN A 28 -6.10 8.68 -18.20
N LYS A 29 -6.42 8.01 -19.31
CA LYS A 29 -7.47 8.49 -20.25
C LYS A 29 -8.86 8.50 -19.60
N ARG A 30 -9.07 7.66 -18.59
CA ARG A 30 -10.28 7.55 -17.77
C ARG A 30 -9.92 6.97 -16.41
N TYR A 31 -10.78 7.20 -15.43
CA TYR A 31 -10.77 6.51 -14.16
C TYR A 31 -12.13 5.85 -13.97
N TYR A 32 -12.14 4.52 -13.91
CA TYR A 32 -13.37 3.74 -13.76
C TYR A 32 -14.41 4.15 -14.80
N ALA A 33 -15.61 4.58 -14.40
CA ALA A 33 -16.70 4.97 -15.30
C ALA A 33 -16.53 6.35 -15.97
N ARG A 34 -15.58 7.19 -15.54
CA ARG A 34 -15.59 8.62 -15.87
C ARG A 34 -14.26 9.09 -16.49
N PRO A 35 -14.29 10.11 -17.38
CA PRO A 35 -13.07 10.80 -17.82
C PRO A 35 -12.42 11.52 -16.63
N PRO A 36 -11.09 11.71 -16.61
CA PRO A 36 -10.41 12.41 -15.53
C PRO A 36 -10.86 13.88 -15.45
N LYS A 37 -11.12 14.37 -14.24
CA LYS A 37 -11.16 15.81 -13.94
C LYS A 37 -10.07 16.16 -12.93
N HIS A 38 -9.44 17.31 -13.13
CA HIS A 38 -8.36 17.79 -12.27
C HIS A 38 -8.63 19.19 -11.76
N ASP A 39 -8.06 19.49 -10.60
CA ASP A 39 -7.99 20.84 -10.07
C ASP A 39 -6.88 21.65 -10.78
N ARG A 40 -6.70 22.92 -10.43
CA ARG A 40 -5.69 23.78 -11.08
C ARG A 40 -4.24 23.32 -10.87
N HIS A 41 -4.02 22.38 -9.95
CA HIS A 41 -2.71 21.80 -9.61
C HIS A 41 -2.53 20.39 -10.21
N GLY A 42 -3.47 19.93 -11.04
CA GLY A 42 -3.41 18.60 -11.69
C GLY A 42 -3.80 17.44 -10.76
N VAL A 43 -4.29 17.71 -9.54
CA VAL A 43 -4.77 16.68 -8.61
C VAL A 43 -6.18 16.27 -9.00
N ILE A 44 -6.55 15.00 -8.78
CA ILE A 44 -7.90 14.51 -9.03
C ILE A 44 -8.95 15.41 -8.34
N ALA A 45 -9.98 15.80 -9.11
CA ALA A 45 -11.06 16.67 -8.67
C ALA A 45 -12.43 15.95 -8.78
N PRO A 46 -13.51 16.51 -8.21
CA PRO A 46 -14.84 15.94 -8.38
C PRO A 46 -15.27 15.86 -9.86
N TRP A 47 -15.79 14.72 -10.30
CA TRP A 47 -16.34 14.57 -11.66
C TRP A 47 -17.79 15.05 -11.74
N TYR A 48 -18.53 14.91 -10.64
CA TYR A 48 -19.94 15.23 -10.54
C TYR A 48 -20.14 16.70 -10.13
N GLU A 49 -21.09 17.37 -10.79
CA GLU A 49 -21.28 18.83 -10.71
C GLU A 49 -22.48 19.24 -9.86
N GLY A 50 -23.29 18.29 -9.39
CA GLY A 50 -24.40 18.58 -8.49
C GLY A 50 -23.92 19.10 -7.14
N GLN A 51 -24.62 20.09 -6.57
CA GLN A 51 -24.24 20.77 -5.33
C GLN A 51 -24.10 19.82 -4.13
N ASN A 52 -24.85 18.71 -4.11
CA ASN A 52 -24.74 17.69 -3.06
C ASN A 52 -23.37 16.98 -3.05
N GLY A 53 -22.60 17.09 -4.13
CA GLY A 53 -21.28 16.49 -4.25
C GLY A 53 -21.33 15.01 -4.59
N GLN A 54 -20.19 14.49 -5.06
CA GLN A 54 -20.12 13.16 -5.66
C GLN A 54 -20.25 12.00 -4.64
N LEU A 55 -19.88 12.24 -3.37
CA LEU A 55 -20.03 11.24 -2.31
C LEU A 55 -21.51 11.02 -1.97
N ASP A 56 -22.26 12.10 -1.77
CA ASP A 56 -23.69 12.02 -1.51
C ASP A 56 -24.45 11.43 -2.70
N PHE A 57 -24.11 11.82 -3.94
CA PHE A 57 -24.59 11.16 -5.15
C PHE A 57 -24.41 9.63 -5.08
N ARG A 58 -23.21 9.17 -4.71
CA ARG A 58 -22.88 7.74 -4.69
C ARG A 58 -23.52 6.99 -3.51
N ILE A 59 -23.70 7.66 -2.36
CA ILE A 59 -24.45 7.17 -1.19
C ILE A 59 -25.92 6.96 -1.56
N ARG A 60 -26.55 7.97 -2.18
CA ARG A 60 -27.94 7.89 -2.64
C ARG A 60 -28.11 6.72 -3.62
N VAL A 61 -27.28 6.65 -4.66
CA VAL A 61 -27.32 5.56 -5.65
C VAL A 61 -27.17 4.19 -4.98
N ALA A 62 -26.27 4.04 -3.99
CA ALA A 62 -26.12 2.79 -3.25
C ALA A 62 -27.42 2.41 -2.51
N ALA A 63 -28.00 3.34 -1.75
CA ALA A 63 -29.24 3.09 -1.02
C ALA A 63 -30.42 2.80 -1.94
N GLU A 64 -30.56 3.52 -3.05
CA GLU A 64 -31.60 3.29 -4.05
C GLU A 64 -31.48 1.91 -4.71
N THR A 65 -30.27 1.44 -5.01
CA THR A 65 -30.04 0.10 -5.55
C THR A 65 -30.46 -1.00 -4.55
N LEU A 66 -30.19 -0.83 -3.25
CA LEU A 66 -30.69 -1.75 -2.21
C LEU A 66 -32.22 -1.75 -2.16
N LYS A 67 -32.86 -0.57 -2.16
CA LYS A 67 -34.32 -0.40 -2.05
C LYS A 67 -35.10 -1.03 -3.21
N ARG A 68 -34.53 -1.00 -4.43
CA ARG A 68 -35.20 -1.52 -5.64
C ARG A 68 -34.77 -2.93 -6.04
N TYR A 69 -33.99 -3.62 -5.19
CA TYR A 69 -33.52 -4.96 -5.49
C TYR A 69 -34.72 -5.94 -5.61
N PRO A 70 -34.77 -6.83 -6.62
CA PRO A 70 -35.87 -7.76 -6.78
C PRO A 70 -36.10 -8.65 -5.55
N TRP A 71 -37.35 -9.01 -5.28
CA TRP A 71 -37.76 -9.91 -4.20
C TRP A 71 -37.84 -11.36 -4.66
N VAL A 72 -37.51 -12.29 -3.76
CA VAL A 72 -37.75 -13.73 -3.88
C VAL A 72 -38.79 -14.18 -2.84
N LEU A 73 -39.64 -15.13 -3.20
CA LEU A 73 -40.76 -15.60 -2.38
C LEU A 73 -40.71 -17.13 -2.17
N PRO A 74 -41.32 -17.65 -1.08
CA PRO A 74 -41.60 -19.08 -0.96
C PRO A 74 -42.42 -19.61 -2.16
N PRO A 75 -42.17 -20.85 -2.62
CA PRO A 75 -41.23 -21.84 -2.07
C PRO A 75 -39.79 -21.71 -2.59
N GLN A 76 -39.45 -20.69 -3.39
CA GLN A 76 -38.09 -20.51 -3.93
C GLN A 76 -37.09 -20.11 -2.86
N SER A 77 -37.54 -19.40 -1.83
CA SER A 77 -36.78 -19.05 -0.63
C SER A 77 -37.47 -19.50 0.65
N VAL A 78 -36.69 -19.56 1.74
CA VAL A 78 -37.20 -19.86 3.09
C VAL A 78 -38.07 -18.76 3.68
N ALA A 79 -37.90 -17.53 3.23
CA ALA A 79 -38.70 -16.37 3.63
C ALA A 79 -38.76 -15.34 2.48
N PRO A 80 -39.82 -14.52 2.41
CA PRO A 80 -39.87 -13.41 1.45
C PRO A 80 -38.86 -12.32 1.83
N ALA A 81 -37.93 -12.00 0.94
CA ALA A 81 -36.99 -10.89 1.09
C ALA A 81 -36.41 -10.47 -0.27
N PRO A 82 -35.75 -9.30 -0.36
CA PRO A 82 -34.89 -9.00 -1.49
C PRO A 82 -33.84 -10.08 -1.69
N HIS A 83 -33.57 -10.45 -2.95
CA HIS A 83 -32.61 -11.50 -3.30
C HIS A 83 -31.22 -11.29 -2.65
N TYR A 84 -30.79 -10.03 -2.50
CA TYR A 84 -29.50 -9.71 -1.89
C TYR A 84 -29.35 -10.18 -0.42
N VAL A 85 -30.46 -10.41 0.29
CA VAL A 85 -30.43 -10.92 1.66
C VAL A 85 -29.84 -12.34 1.67
N PHE A 86 -30.19 -13.16 0.69
CA PHE A 86 -29.74 -14.55 0.56
C PHE A 86 -28.47 -14.69 -0.28
N SER A 87 -28.37 -13.96 -1.40
CA SER A 87 -27.28 -14.09 -2.38
C SER A 87 -26.69 -12.74 -2.76
N GLY A 88 -25.36 -12.61 -2.67
CA GLY A 88 -24.64 -11.44 -3.14
C GLY A 88 -24.35 -11.45 -4.64
N HIS A 89 -24.66 -12.55 -5.34
CA HIS A 89 -24.32 -12.72 -6.75
C HIS A 89 -25.38 -12.07 -7.65
N TRP A 90 -24.94 -11.14 -8.49
CA TRP A 90 -25.85 -10.27 -9.22
C TRP A 90 -25.31 -9.89 -10.60
N LYS A 91 -26.18 -9.30 -11.42
CA LYS A 91 -25.84 -8.57 -12.63
C LYS A 91 -26.71 -7.32 -12.71
N ILE A 92 -26.16 -6.27 -13.30
CA ILE A 92 -26.91 -5.06 -13.61
C ILE A 92 -26.73 -4.68 -15.07
N ALA A 93 -27.83 -4.36 -15.75
CA ALA A 93 -27.82 -3.84 -17.12
C ALA A 93 -27.55 -2.31 -17.13
N GLY A 94 -27.18 -1.76 -18.29
CA GLY A 94 -26.87 -0.33 -18.41
C GLY A 94 -28.03 0.61 -18.05
N ASP A 95 -29.27 0.16 -18.22
CA ASP A 95 -30.49 0.87 -17.82
C ASP A 95 -30.81 0.78 -16.31
N GLY A 96 -30.00 0.03 -15.55
CA GLY A 96 -30.17 -0.20 -14.13
C GLY A 96 -30.98 -1.45 -13.79
N THR A 97 -31.47 -2.23 -14.75
CA THR A 97 -32.19 -3.49 -14.46
C THR A 97 -31.31 -4.48 -13.69
N ILE A 98 -31.75 -4.87 -12.48
CA ILE A 98 -31.03 -5.82 -11.62
C ILE A 98 -31.51 -7.24 -11.93
N THR A 99 -30.57 -8.17 -12.15
CA THR A 99 -30.84 -9.60 -12.35
C THR A 99 -30.07 -10.41 -11.32
N PRO A 100 -30.75 -11.04 -10.35
CA PRO A 100 -30.14 -12.04 -9.48
C PRO A 100 -29.60 -13.21 -10.31
N LEU A 101 -28.40 -13.68 -10.00
CA LEU A 101 -27.79 -14.80 -10.72
C LEU A 101 -28.01 -16.12 -9.98
N ALA A 102 -27.99 -17.22 -10.73
CA ALA A 102 -27.90 -18.54 -10.12
C ALA A 102 -26.57 -18.66 -9.37
N THR A 103 -26.62 -19.23 -8.17
CA THR A 103 -25.46 -19.39 -7.28
C THR A 103 -25.24 -20.85 -6.95
N ASN A 104 -23.97 -21.25 -6.92
CA ASN A 104 -23.57 -22.50 -6.32
C ASN A 104 -23.40 -22.33 -4.79
N ASP A 105 -23.13 -23.43 -4.10
CA ASP A 105 -22.93 -23.46 -2.64
C ASP A 105 -21.76 -22.57 -2.16
N TRP A 106 -20.70 -22.40 -2.95
CA TRP A 106 -19.55 -21.56 -2.57
C TRP A 106 -19.88 -20.07 -2.61
N ASP A 107 -20.70 -19.66 -3.58
CA ASP A 107 -21.01 -18.26 -3.85
C ASP A 107 -21.78 -17.58 -2.70
N THR A 108 -22.27 -18.34 -1.71
CA THR A 108 -22.96 -17.83 -0.51
C THR A 108 -22.04 -17.52 0.65
N GLY A 109 -20.74 -17.78 0.53
CA GLY A 109 -19.78 -17.55 1.61
C GLY A 109 -19.64 -16.08 2.03
N ASP A 110 -20.04 -15.12 1.19
CA ASP A 110 -20.02 -13.70 1.53
C ASP A 110 -21.14 -13.26 2.48
N LEU A 111 -22.10 -14.14 2.85
CA LEU A 111 -23.31 -13.80 3.63
C LEU A 111 -22.99 -12.96 4.87
N GLY A 112 -22.05 -13.41 5.72
CA GLY A 112 -21.72 -12.73 6.97
C GLY A 112 -21.20 -11.32 6.72
N GLN A 113 -20.16 -11.17 5.90
CA GLN A 113 -19.60 -9.85 5.57
C GLN A 113 -20.62 -8.95 4.87
N ARG A 114 -21.42 -9.50 3.95
CA ARG A 114 -22.49 -8.77 3.28
C ARG A 114 -23.51 -8.24 4.28
N ALA A 115 -23.95 -9.08 5.22
CA ALA A 115 -24.88 -8.67 6.25
C ALA A 115 -24.29 -7.60 7.17
N ALA A 116 -23.02 -7.74 7.57
CA ALA A 116 -22.34 -6.72 8.39
C ALA A 116 -22.31 -5.35 7.71
N TYR A 117 -22.07 -5.30 6.40
CA TYR A 117 -22.02 -4.05 5.63
C TYR A 117 -23.40 -3.46 5.41
N VAL A 118 -24.40 -4.28 5.08
CA VAL A 118 -25.80 -3.85 4.97
C VAL A 118 -26.28 -3.26 6.30
N LEU A 119 -26.08 -3.98 7.40
CA LEU A 119 -26.51 -3.53 8.72
C LEU A 119 -25.80 -2.24 9.14
N SER A 120 -24.47 -2.18 9.03
CA SER A 120 -23.69 -1.00 9.42
C SER A 120 -24.02 0.22 8.55
N GLY A 121 -24.05 0.04 7.23
CA GLY A 121 -24.32 1.10 6.27
C GLY A 121 -25.72 1.68 6.43
N LEU A 122 -26.74 0.85 6.71
CA LEU A 122 -28.12 1.30 6.89
C LEU A 122 -28.34 2.00 8.24
N VAL A 123 -27.63 1.62 9.31
CA VAL A 123 -27.65 2.38 10.58
C VAL A 123 -27.14 3.81 10.35
N ASP A 124 -25.98 3.96 9.70
CA ASP A 124 -25.41 5.28 9.41
C ASP A 124 -26.25 6.06 8.38
N TYR A 125 -26.83 5.36 7.39
CA TYR A 125 -27.69 5.97 6.39
C TYR A 125 -28.99 6.50 6.99
N TYR A 126 -29.61 5.80 7.95
CA TYR A 126 -30.79 6.30 8.65
C TYR A 126 -30.47 7.57 9.43
N ARG A 127 -29.37 7.59 10.20
CA ARG A 127 -28.88 8.81 10.88
C ARG A 127 -28.73 9.97 9.90
N TYR A 128 -28.07 9.69 8.77
CA TYR A 128 -27.71 10.71 7.79
C TYR A 128 -28.90 11.25 7.00
N SER A 129 -29.80 10.38 6.53
CA SER A 129 -30.88 10.75 5.58
C SER A 129 -32.27 10.86 6.22
N GLY A 130 -32.51 10.17 7.33
CA GLY A 130 -33.85 9.97 7.89
C GLY A 130 -34.76 9.06 7.05
N ASP A 131 -34.21 8.36 6.04
CA ASP A 131 -34.97 7.43 5.19
C ASP A 131 -35.32 6.15 5.96
N ALA A 132 -36.61 5.97 6.25
CA ALA A 132 -37.08 4.84 7.06
C ALA A 132 -37.05 3.50 6.31
N ALA A 133 -36.78 3.46 5.01
CA ALA A 133 -36.49 2.21 4.30
C ALA A 133 -35.27 1.49 4.91
N ALA A 134 -34.33 2.25 5.49
CA ALA A 134 -33.18 1.68 6.18
C ALA A 134 -33.61 0.68 7.28
N ILE A 135 -34.61 1.04 8.07
CA ILE A 135 -35.09 0.23 9.20
C ILE A 135 -35.74 -1.07 8.70
N ALA A 136 -36.56 -0.98 7.64
CA ALA A 136 -37.15 -2.14 7.01
C ALA A 136 -36.07 -3.13 6.54
N HIS A 137 -35.03 -2.63 5.86
CA HIS A 137 -33.94 -3.45 5.36
C HIS A 137 -33.01 -3.99 6.47
N LEU A 138 -32.83 -3.25 7.58
CA LEU A 138 -32.17 -3.77 8.79
C LEU A 138 -32.90 -5.00 9.33
N THR A 139 -34.23 -4.91 9.44
CA THR A 139 -35.06 -6.02 9.92
C THR A 139 -35.00 -7.23 9.00
N LEU A 140 -35.15 -7.01 7.68
CA LEU A 140 -35.07 -8.08 6.68
C LEU A 140 -33.75 -8.86 6.78
N GLN A 141 -32.63 -8.15 6.91
CA GLN A 141 -31.32 -8.79 6.98
C GLN A 141 -31.09 -9.49 8.33
N ALA A 142 -31.40 -8.84 9.45
CA ALA A 142 -31.14 -9.38 10.78
C ALA A 142 -32.02 -10.62 11.08
N ASP A 143 -33.31 -10.56 10.75
CA ASP A 143 -34.22 -11.69 11.00
C ASP A 143 -33.87 -12.89 10.13
N ALA A 144 -33.51 -12.68 8.85
CA ALA A 144 -33.07 -13.77 7.98
C ALA A 144 -31.85 -14.53 8.53
N LEU A 145 -30.89 -13.82 9.13
CA LEU A 145 -29.74 -14.47 9.77
C LEU A 145 -30.18 -15.33 10.97
N LEU A 146 -31.02 -14.79 11.85
CA LEU A 146 -31.43 -15.47 13.07
C LEU A 146 -32.40 -16.63 12.81
N ASP A 147 -33.26 -16.53 11.81
CA ASP A 147 -34.26 -17.57 11.50
C ASP A 147 -33.70 -18.74 10.68
N HIS A 148 -32.64 -18.48 9.91
CA HIS A 148 -32.20 -19.43 8.88
C HIS A 148 -30.71 -19.74 8.89
N CYS A 149 -29.87 -19.00 9.61
CA CYS A 149 -28.42 -19.14 9.54
C CYS A 149 -27.73 -19.34 10.89
N LEU A 150 -28.45 -19.90 11.86
CA LEU A 150 -27.88 -20.38 13.11
C LEU A 150 -27.62 -21.88 13.06
N THR A 151 -26.54 -22.31 13.70
CA THR A 151 -26.28 -23.72 13.97
C THR A 151 -27.38 -24.36 14.84
N PRO A 152 -27.66 -25.66 14.67
CA PRO A 152 -28.58 -26.41 15.54
C PRO A 152 -28.18 -26.39 17.03
N GLY A 153 -29.14 -26.72 17.90
CA GLY A 153 -28.94 -26.72 19.36
C GLY A 153 -27.97 -27.78 19.90
N ASP A 154 -27.71 -28.84 19.12
CA ASP A 154 -26.77 -29.93 19.42
C ASP A 154 -25.38 -29.73 18.79
N HIS A 155 -25.18 -28.64 18.04
CA HIS A 155 -23.87 -28.28 17.48
C HIS A 155 -22.89 -27.85 18.58
N PRO A 156 -21.56 -28.13 18.48
CA PRO A 156 -20.56 -27.71 19.48
C PRO A 156 -20.51 -26.20 19.78
N TRP A 157 -21.01 -25.41 18.83
CA TRP A 157 -21.34 -24.00 18.93
C TRP A 157 -22.84 -23.85 18.69
N PRO A 158 -23.71 -23.97 19.71
CA PRO A 158 -25.16 -24.06 19.51
C PRO A 158 -25.79 -22.69 19.27
N ARG A 159 -26.74 -22.57 18.33
CA ARG A 159 -27.42 -21.31 17.97
C ARG A 159 -26.45 -20.16 17.64
N PHE A 160 -25.32 -20.51 17.06
CA PHE A 160 -24.25 -19.61 16.67
C PHE A 160 -24.35 -19.31 15.18
N LEU A 161 -23.97 -18.11 14.75
CA LEU A 161 -24.09 -17.70 13.36
C LEU A 161 -23.16 -18.54 12.46
N ILE A 162 -23.72 -19.09 11.38
CA ILE A 162 -22.97 -19.69 10.27
C ILE A 162 -22.54 -18.54 9.35
N SER A 163 -21.40 -17.92 9.67
CA SER A 163 -20.96 -16.66 9.02
C SER A 163 -20.55 -16.81 7.56
N VAL A 164 -20.10 -18.00 7.15
CA VAL A 164 -19.58 -18.28 5.79
C VAL A 164 -20.21 -19.59 5.28
N PRO A 165 -21.51 -19.59 4.92
CA PRO A 165 -22.26 -20.79 4.61
C PRO A 165 -21.96 -21.32 3.20
N THR A 166 -20.74 -21.81 2.96
CA THR A 166 -20.26 -22.30 1.64
C THR A 166 -20.80 -23.68 1.24
N LYS A 167 -21.88 -24.13 1.89
CA LYS A 167 -22.53 -25.43 1.68
C LYS A 167 -24.04 -25.26 1.80
N GLY A 168 -24.78 -26.07 1.04
CA GLY A 168 -26.24 -26.11 1.09
C GLY A 168 -26.90 -25.15 0.10
N LYS A 169 -28.23 -25.05 0.18
CA LYS A 169 -29.02 -24.26 -0.79
C LYS A 169 -29.00 -22.77 -0.42
N CYS A 170 -28.60 -21.91 -1.37
CA CYS A 170 -28.50 -20.46 -1.18
C CYS A 170 -29.75 -19.76 -0.62
N TYR A 171 -30.92 -20.10 -1.13
CA TYR A 171 -32.20 -19.54 -0.66
C TYR A 171 -32.83 -20.39 0.48
N GLY A 172 -32.05 -21.34 1.00
CA GLY A 172 -32.43 -22.32 2.03
C GLY A 172 -32.03 -21.91 3.44
N ARG A 173 -32.18 -22.85 4.39
CA ARG A 173 -31.49 -22.76 5.68
C ARG A 173 -30.00 -22.99 5.46
N CYS A 174 -29.15 -22.18 6.08
CA CYS A 174 -27.71 -22.35 6.00
C CYS A 174 -27.31 -23.75 6.54
N ASP A 175 -26.37 -24.40 5.87
CA ASP A 175 -25.85 -25.71 6.28
C ASP A 175 -24.83 -25.55 7.41
N PRO A 176 -25.00 -26.20 8.58
CA PRO A 176 -24.05 -26.08 9.70
C PRO A 176 -22.66 -26.65 9.40
N ARG A 177 -22.48 -27.37 8.29
CA ARG A 177 -21.17 -27.84 7.82
C ARG A 177 -20.41 -26.79 7.01
N GLY A 178 -21.03 -25.63 6.71
CA GLY A 178 -20.37 -24.46 6.14
C GLY A 178 -19.34 -23.88 7.11
N MET A 179 -18.49 -22.97 6.62
CA MET A 179 -17.46 -22.35 7.45
C MET A 179 -18.09 -21.38 8.47
N ILE A 180 -17.56 -21.39 9.69
CA ILE A 180 -17.93 -20.48 10.76
C ILE A 180 -16.67 -19.71 11.17
N GLN A 181 -16.46 -18.56 10.52
CA GLN A 181 -15.32 -17.69 10.79
C GLN A 181 -15.65 -16.72 11.93
N LEU A 182 -14.85 -16.70 12.99
CA LEU A 182 -15.21 -16.04 14.25
C LEU A 182 -15.17 -14.52 14.19
N ASP A 183 -14.23 -13.95 13.46
CA ASP A 183 -14.11 -12.50 13.23
C ASP A 183 -15.25 -11.95 12.38
N ILE A 184 -15.72 -12.69 11.36
CA ILE A 184 -16.93 -12.31 10.60
C ILE A 184 -18.19 -12.42 11.48
N VAL A 185 -18.28 -13.41 12.39
CA VAL A 185 -19.39 -13.45 13.36
C VAL A 185 -19.37 -12.21 14.26
N ALA A 186 -18.19 -11.81 14.74
CA ALA A 186 -18.05 -10.61 15.55
C ALA A 186 -18.38 -9.31 14.77
N GLU A 187 -17.99 -9.22 13.49
CA GLU A 187 -18.35 -8.10 12.63
C GLU A 187 -19.87 -7.97 12.46
N VAL A 188 -20.55 -9.09 12.19
CA VAL A 188 -22.02 -9.14 12.12
C VAL A 188 -22.64 -8.81 13.46
N GLY A 189 -22.10 -9.35 14.56
CA GLY A 189 -22.56 -9.10 15.92
C GLY A 189 -22.54 -7.62 16.26
N LEU A 190 -21.43 -6.91 15.98
CA LEU A 190 -21.33 -5.47 16.17
C LEU A 190 -22.38 -4.70 15.36
N ALA A 191 -22.54 -5.04 14.09
CA ALA A 191 -23.51 -4.38 13.21
C ALA A 191 -24.96 -4.65 13.66
N MET A 192 -25.25 -5.86 14.14
CA MET A 192 -26.56 -6.26 14.66
C MET A 192 -26.88 -5.60 16.01
N LEU A 193 -25.90 -5.42 16.89
CA LEU A 193 -26.07 -4.62 18.12
C LEU A 193 -26.42 -3.16 17.80
N ARG A 194 -25.74 -2.55 16.82
CA ARG A 194 -26.08 -1.20 16.35
C ARG A 194 -27.48 -1.14 15.74
N ALA A 195 -27.86 -2.14 14.95
CA ALA A 195 -29.23 -2.24 14.42
C ALA A 195 -30.27 -2.39 15.55
N TYR A 196 -29.97 -3.18 16.58
CA TYR A 196 -30.80 -3.28 17.79
C TYR A 196 -30.97 -1.92 18.46
N GLN A 197 -29.92 -1.11 18.54
CA GLN A 197 -30.01 0.21 19.15
C GLN A 197 -30.90 1.18 18.35
N VAL A 198 -31.05 0.99 17.03
CA VAL A 198 -32.00 1.74 16.20
C VAL A 198 -33.44 1.28 16.44
N THR A 199 -33.67 -0.03 16.52
CA THR A 199 -35.03 -0.63 16.47
C THR A 199 -35.62 -0.99 17.83
N GLY A 200 -34.78 -1.22 18.84
CA GLY A 200 -35.15 -1.78 20.14
C GLY A 200 -35.46 -3.29 20.13
N ASN A 201 -35.17 -4.02 19.03
CA ASN A 201 -35.51 -5.43 18.91
C ASN A 201 -34.65 -6.34 19.82
N ARG A 202 -35.21 -6.73 20.97
CA ARG A 202 -34.50 -7.50 22.02
C ARG A 202 -34.01 -8.87 21.56
N ARG A 203 -34.66 -9.51 20.59
CA ARG A 203 -34.22 -10.79 20.03
C ARG A 203 -32.81 -10.71 19.43
N TRP A 204 -32.48 -9.58 18.81
CA TRP A 204 -31.17 -9.36 18.21
C TRP A 204 -30.09 -9.18 19.29
N LEU A 205 -30.41 -8.45 20.37
CA LEU A 205 -29.53 -8.32 21.53
C LEU A 205 -29.27 -9.69 22.18
N GLU A 206 -30.32 -10.46 22.44
CA GLU A 206 -30.22 -11.79 23.07
C GLU A 206 -29.34 -12.75 22.26
N ALA A 207 -29.49 -12.75 20.93
CA ALA A 207 -28.62 -13.54 20.05
C ALA A 207 -27.15 -13.11 20.15
N CYS A 208 -26.88 -11.80 20.12
CA CYS A 208 -25.53 -11.26 20.23
C CYS A 208 -24.90 -11.55 21.61
N CYS A 209 -25.67 -11.40 22.70
CA CYS A 209 -25.21 -11.77 24.04
C CYS A 209 -24.80 -13.25 24.09
N HIS A 210 -25.63 -14.14 23.55
CA HIS A 210 -25.35 -15.57 23.46
C HIS A 210 -24.09 -15.87 22.62
N TRP A 211 -23.89 -15.19 21.50
CA TRP A 211 -22.67 -15.33 20.70
C TRP A 211 -21.43 -14.84 21.44
N GLY A 212 -21.52 -13.70 22.14
CA GLY A 212 -20.46 -13.16 22.98
C GLY A 212 -20.06 -14.12 24.10
N ASP A 213 -21.04 -14.72 24.78
CA ASP A 213 -20.82 -15.71 25.83
C ASP A 213 -20.09 -16.96 25.28
N LEU A 214 -20.50 -17.46 24.11
CA LEU A 214 -19.84 -18.60 23.47
C LEU A 214 -18.40 -18.29 23.06
N LEU A 215 -18.15 -17.13 22.44
CA LEU A 215 -16.80 -16.69 22.08
C LEU A 215 -15.91 -16.57 23.34
N ALA A 216 -16.44 -15.98 24.41
CA ALA A 216 -15.72 -15.81 25.66
C ALA A 216 -15.45 -17.16 26.34
N GLN A 217 -16.43 -18.07 26.36
CA GLN A 217 -16.31 -19.40 26.96
C GLN A 217 -15.28 -20.26 26.22
N LYS A 218 -15.28 -20.23 24.89
CA LYS A 218 -14.47 -21.09 24.01
C LYS A 218 -13.05 -20.55 23.75
N ARG A 219 -12.66 -19.43 24.37
CA ARG A 219 -11.29 -18.89 24.25
C ARG A 219 -10.26 -19.84 24.87
N ASN A 220 -9.06 -19.83 24.31
CA ASN A 220 -7.87 -20.35 24.97
C ASN A 220 -7.50 -19.45 26.15
N ARG A 221 -7.28 -20.05 27.33
CA ARG A 221 -6.96 -19.33 28.58
C ARG A 221 -5.48 -19.46 28.96
N ARG A 222 -4.66 -20.11 28.14
CA ARG A 222 -3.22 -20.23 28.40
C ARG A 222 -2.54 -18.87 28.18
N PRO A 223 -1.82 -18.33 29.18
CA PRO A 223 -1.13 -17.05 29.03
C PRO A 223 -0.14 -17.06 27.86
N GLY A 224 -0.12 -16.00 27.05
CA GLY A 224 0.79 -15.84 25.91
C GLY A 224 0.44 -16.67 24.66
N GLU A 225 -0.62 -17.49 24.70
CA GLU A 225 -1.14 -18.19 23.50
C GLU A 225 -2.25 -17.38 22.82
N VAL A 226 -2.49 -17.66 21.53
CA VAL A 226 -3.56 -17.01 20.76
C VAL A 226 -4.93 -17.35 21.37
N PRO A 227 -5.77 -16.37 21.76
CA PRO A 227 -7.02 -16.65 22.47
C PRO A 227 -8.08 -17.37 21.62
N TRP A 228 -8.04 -17.23 20.29
CA TRP A 228 -8.94 -17.91 19.36
C TRP A 228 -8.21 -18.40 18.12
N GLY A 229 -8.67 -19.52 17.56
CA GLY A 229 -8.43 -19.79 16.14
C GLY A 229 -9.34 -18.93 15.26
N ARG A 230 -9.11 -18.94 13.95
CA ARG A 230 -9.91 -18.19 12.98
C ARG A 230 -11.32 -18.75 12.79
N TYR A 231 -11.51 -20.07 12.98
CA TYR A 231 -12.77 -20.77 12.74
C TYR A 231 -13.27 -21.50 13.97
N ALA A 232 -14.59 -21.56 14.13
CA ALA A 232 -15.26 -22.43 15.10
C ALA A 232 -15.15 -23.93 14.72
N ASN A 233 -15.05 -24.19 13.42
CA ASN A 233 -15.01 -25.50 12.77
C ASN A 233 -13.90 -25.53 11.68
N PRO A 234 -12.62 -25.48 12.07
CA PRO A 234 -11.49 -25.33 11.14
C PRO A 234 -11.40 -26.42 10.07
N GLU A 235 -11.98 -27.60 10.31
CA GLU A 235 -12.08 -28.70 9.35
C GLU A 235 -12.96 -28.37 8.13
N ALA A 236 -13.83 -27.35 8.22
CA ALA A 236 -14.65 -26.89 7.10
C ALA A 236 -13.86 -26.01 6.12
N ALA A 237 -12.74 -25.43 6.55
CA ALA A 237 -11.93 -24.51 5.74
C ALA A 237 -10.92 -25.27 4.84
N PRO A 238 -10.82 -24.95 3.54
CA PRO A 238 -10.01 -25.73 2.60
C PRO A 238 -8.49 -25.55 2.77
N TRP A 239 -8.04 -24.42 3.32
CA TRP A 239 -6.60 -24.11 3.51
C TRP A 239 -5.98 -24.77 4.77
N LYS A 240 -6.77 -25.40 5.65
CA LYS A 240 -6.31 -26.05 6.90
C LYS A 240 -5.48 -25.14 7.83
N ASP A 241 -5.55 -23.83 7.63
CA ASP A 241 -4.92 -22.81 8.45
C ASP A 241 -5.99 -22.14 9.32
N GLY A 242 -5.85 -22.28 10.63
CA GLY A 242 -6.73 -21.71 11.64
C GLY A 242 -6.13 -20.52 12.37
N THR A 243 -5.06 -19.92 11.86
CA THR A 243 -4.36 -18.81 12.52
C THR A 243 -5.23 -17.56 12.56
N GLN A 244 -5.47 -17.05 13.76
CA GLN A 244 -6.05 -15.73 13.97
C GLN A 244 -4.93 -14.70 14.09
N THR A 245 -5.04 -13.59 13.35
CA THR A 245 -4.07 -12.47 13.40
C THR A 245 -4.80 -11.17 13.77
N GLY A 246 -4.61 -10.07 13.04
CA GLY A 246 -5.26 -8.79 13.26
C GLY A 246 -6.78 -8.87 13.26
N GLY A 247 -7.39 -9.90 12.66
CA GLY A 247 -8.83 -10.18 12.76
C GLY A 247 -9.39 -10.26 14.19
N VAL A 248 -8.53 -10.37 15.22
CA VAL A 248 -8.94 -10.25 16.63
C VAL A 248 -9.65 -8.93 16.95
N VAL A 249 -9.36 -7.84 16.22
CA VAL A 249 -9.96 -6.52 16.47
C VAL A 249 -11.47 -6.50 16.26
N PHE A 250 -12.00 -7.37 15.39
CA PHE A 250 -13.44 -7.50 15.19
C PHE A 250 -14.12 -8.08 16.44
N LEU A 251 -13.48 -9.06 17.08
CA LEU A 251 -13.94 -9.63 18.35
C LEU A 251 -13.86 -8.58 19.46
N LEU A 252 -12.80 -7.77 19.49
CA LEU A 252 -12.65 -6.71 20.46
C LEU A 252 -13.75 -5.66 20.36
N TYR A 253 -14.00 -5.10 19.17
CA TYR A 253 -15.12 -4.17 18.99
C TYR A 253 -16.48 -4.77 19.38
N PHE A 254 -16.70 -6.05 19.08
CA PHE A 254 -17.94 -6.73 19.47
C PHE A 254 -18.07 -6.87 20.99
N PHE A 255 -17.00 -7.27 21.68
CA PHE A 255 -17.00 -7.34 23.14
C PHE A 255 -17.11 -5.97 23.80
N ASP A 256 -16.43 -4.96 23.26
CA ASP A 256 -16.50 -3.59 23.75
C ASP A 256 -17.95 -3.08 23.70
N GLU A 257 -18.66 -3.34 22.61
CA GLU A 257 -20.07 -2.95 22.48
C GLU A 257 -21.00 -3.74 23.41
N LEU A 258 -20.78 -5.06 23.60
CA LEU A 258 -21.54 -5.86 24.56
C LEU A 258 -21.35 -5.36 26.01
N ILE A 259 -20.10 -5.10 26.41
CA ILE A 259 -19.76 -4.57 27.73
C ILE A 259 -20.41 -3.19 27.90
N ARG A 260 -20.32 -2.33 26.88
CA ARG A 260 -20.94 -1.00 26.88
C ARG A 260 -22.46 -1.05 27.02
N LEU A 261 -23.11 -2.07 26.45
CA LEU A 261 -24.53 -2.35 26.58
C LEU A 261 -24.91 -3.07 27.90
N GLY A 262 -23.94 -3.33 28.77
CA GLY A 262 -24.14 -3.91 30.10
C GLY A 262 -24.11 -5.43 30.15
N HIS A 263 -23.69 -6.12 29.09
CA HIS A 263 -23.54 -7.58 29.07
C HIS A 263 -22.08 -7.99 29.25
N THR A 264 -21.70 -8.41 30.45
CA THR A 264 -20.33 -8.85 30.77
C THR A 264 -20.15 -10.37 30.74
N GLY A 265 -21.22 -11.11 30.44
CA GLY A 265 -21.27 -12.57 30.50
C GLY A 265 -21.16 -13.13 31.92
N PRO A 266 -21.35 -14.45 32.09
CA PRO A 266 -21.23 -15.11 33.39
C PRO A 266 -19.85 -14.84 34.02
N ASN A 267 -19.81 -14.44 35.29
CA ASN A 267 -18.56 -14.17 36.02
C ASN A 267 -17.59 -13.20 35.31
N ASN A 268 -18.12 -12.22 34.55
CA ASN A 268 -17.35 -11.29 33.72
C ASN A 268 -16.48 -11.98 32.64
N GLU A 269 -16.89 -13.15 32.13
CA GLU A 269 -16.10 -13.87 31.13
C GLU A 269 -15.85 -13.07 29.84
N ILE A 270 -16.78 -12.20 29.41
CA ILE A 270 -16.59 -11.35 28.23
C ILE A 270 -15.52 -10.29 28.49
N VAL A 271 -15.50 -9.67 29.67
CA VAL A 271 -14.47 -8.69 30.05
C VAL A 271 -13.08 -9.34 30.03
N GLN A 272 -12.97 -10.56 30.57
CA GLN A 272 -11.73 -11.31 30.55
C GLN A 272 -11.32 -11.73 29.12
N ALA A 273 -12.28 -12.09 28.27
CA ALA A 273 -12.03 -12.40 26.87
C ALA A 273 -11.53 -11.18 26.10
N ARG A 274 -12.19 -10.03 26.27
CA ARG A 274 -11.75 -8.74 25.73
C ARG A 274 -10.32 -8.42 26.14
N GLN A 275 -9.99 -8.60 27.42
CA GLN A 275 -8.63 -8.37 27.91
C GLN A 275 -7.59 -9.30 27.29
N ALA A 276 -7.91 -10.59 27.11
CA ALA A 276 -7.02 -11.55 26.45
C ALA A 276 -6.76 -11.19 24.98
N GLY A 277 -7.80 -10.74 24.25
CA GLY A 277 -7.66 -10.26 22.88
C GLY A 277 -6.84 -8.97 22.80
N LEU A 278 -7.03 -8.03 23.73
CA LEU A 278 -6.26 -6.79 23.81
C LEU A 278 -4.78 -7.09 24.08
N GLU A 279 -4.50 -8.02 25.00
CA GLU A 279 -3.15 -8.47 25.31
C GLU A 279 -2.49 -9.11 24.09
N TYR A 280 -3.21 -9.98 23.37
CA TYR A 280 -2.73 -10.57 22.12
C TYR A 280 -2.39 -9.51 21.06
N LEU A 281 -3.30 -8.56 20.82
CA LEU A 281 -3.09 -7.46 19.89
C LEU A 281 -1.86 -6.61 20.26
N ARG A 282 -1.77 -6.20 21.53
CA ARG A 282 -0.73 -5.27 22.01
C ARG A 282 0.64 -5.92 22.16
N GLN A 283 0.72 -7.15 22.66
CA GLN A 283 1.99 -7.80 22.99
C GLN A 283 2.52 -8.73 21.90
N HIS A 284 1.67 -9.27 21.02
CA HIS A 284 2.10 -10.22 20.00
C HIS A 284 2.01 -9.65 18.58
N LEU A 285 0.88 -9.04 18.20
CA LEU A 285 0.69 -8.54 16.84
C LEU A 285 1.39 -7.21 16.60
N LEU A 286 1.17 -6.23 17.48
CA LEU A 286 1.68 -4.87 17.28
C LEU A 286 3.23 -4.78 17.23
N PRO A 287 4.01 -5.51 18.05
CA PRO A 287 5.47 -5.55 17.88
C PRO A 287 5.93 -6.17 16.55
N ARG A 288 5.05 -6.95 15.90
CA ARG A 288 5.27 -7.61 14.62
C ARG A 288 4.53 -6.90 13.47
N TRP A 289 4.22 -5.61 13.61
CA TRP A 289 3.43 -4.85 12.64
C TRP A 289 3.98 -4.90 11.20
N THR A 290 5.28 -5.17 11.02
CA THR A 290 5.95 -5.33 9.73
C THR A 290 5.95 -6.76 9.19
N VAL A 291 5.34 -7.74 9.86
CA VAL A 291 5.23 -9.13 9.35
C VAL A 291 4.04 -9.24 8.39
N CYS A 292 4.20 -9.98 7.28
CA CYS A 292 3.27 -9.96 6.13
C CYS A 292 1.80 -10.22 6.49
N ASP A 293 1.50 -11.26 7.26
CA ASP A 293 0.13 -11.69 7.53
C ASP A 293 -0.45 -11.17 8.87
N THR A 294 0.29 -10.31 9.58
CA THR A 294 -0.15 -9.75 10.86
C THR A 294 -1.47 -8.99 10.74
N TRP A 295 -1.68 -8.28 9.63
CA TRP A 295 -2.95 -7.63 9.29
C TRP A 295 -3.62 -8.29 8.08
N GLY A 296 -3.54 -9.62 8.01
CA GLY A 296 -4.16 -10.46 6.99
C GLY A 296 -5.21 -11.42 7.57
N ARG A 297 -5.43 -12.55 6.88
CA ARG A 297 -6.20 -13.71 7.38
C ARG A 297 -7.66 -13.44 7.72
N ASN A 298 -8.35 -12.52 7.02
CA ASN A 298 -9.78 -12.25 7.27
C ASN A 298 -10.74 -12.69 6.15
N TYR A 299 -10.28 -12.85 4.91
CA TYR A 299 -11.18 -13.13 3.77
C TYR A 299 -11.75 -14.55 3.72
N TRP A 300 -13.06 -14.65 3.54
CA TRP A 300 -13.78 -15.93 3.60
C TRP A 300 -13.48 -16.87 2.42
N ASP A 301 -12.99 -16.36 1.30
CA ASP A 301 -12.82 -17.08 0.03
C ASP A 301 -11.37 -17.55 -0.21
N TRP A 302 -10.42 -17.17 0.64
CA TRP A 302 -9.03 -17.65 0.57
C TRP A 302 -8.26 -17.49 1.89
N ALA A 303 -7.06 -18.08 1.97
CA ALA A 303 -6.25 -18.06 3.20
C ALA A 303 -5.76 -16.65 3.61
N ASN A 304 -5.62 -15.74 2.64
CA ASN A 304 -5.14 -14.36 2.79
C ASN A 304 -3.86 -14.22 3.67
N PRO A 305 -2.71 -14.81 3.27
CA PRO A 305 -1.47 -14.77 4.04
C PRO A 305 -0.68 -13.46 3.87
N VAL A 306 -1.36 -12.36 3.54
CA VAL A 306 -0.78 -11.05 3.26
C VAL A 306 -1.61 -9.96 3.93
N GLN A 307 -1.06 -8.74 3.99
CA GLN A 307 -1.80 -7.60 4.51
C GLN A 307 -3.05 -7.33 3.66
N ALA A 308 -4.21 -7.20 4.29
CA ALA A 308 -5.49 -6.85 3.67
C ALA A 308 -5.99 -5.50 4.19
N GLU A 309 -6.71 -4.78 3.33
CA GLU A 309 -7.28 -3.46 3.63
C GLU A 309 -8.21 -3.52 4.84
N ASN A 310 -9.04 -4.56 4.96
CA ASN A 310 -10.09 -4.59 5.98
C ASN A 310 -9.55 -4.74 7.41
N VAL A 311 -8.60 -5.66 7.63
CA VAL A 311 -7.92 -5.79 8.92
C VAL A 311 -7.05 -4.57 9.19
N THR A 312 -6.46 -3.97 8.14
CA THR A 312 -5.70 -2.72 8.25
C THR A 312 -6.60 -1.57 8.73
N GLU A 313 -7.81 -1.42 8.16
CA GLU A 313 -8.80 -0.42 8.57
C GLU A 313 -9.15 -0.60 10.05
N PHE A 314 -9.65 -1.78 10.41
CA PHE A 314 -10.16 -2.02 11.75
C PHE A 314 -9.07 -1.95 12.81
N ALA A 315 -7.85 -2.43 12.54
CA ALA A 315 -6.75 -2.33 13.50
C ALA A 315 -6.33 -0.87 13.73
N ALA A 316 -6.16 -0.09 12.67
CA ALA A 316 -5.81 1.32 12.78
C ALA A 316 -6.88 2.11 13.54
N ARG A 317 -8.16 1.86 13.25
CA ARG A 317 -9.29 2.49 13.94
C ARG A 317 -9.39 2.05 15.40
N TYR A 318 -9.14 0.78 15.71
CA TYR A 318 -9.13 0.30 17.09
C TYR A 318 -8.10 1.08 17.93
N PHE A 319 -6.90 1.32 17.41
CA PHE A 319 -5.90 2.12 18.12
C PHE A 319 -6.35 3.58 18.33
N MET A 320 -7.06 4.17 17.37
CA MET A 320 -7.59 5.54 17.47
C MET A 320 -8.76 5.64 18.44
N ASP A 321 -9.63 4.62 18.51
CA ASP A 321 -10.77 4.60 19.41
C ASP A 321 -10.33 4.27 20.86
N HIS A 322 -9.16 3.64 21.04
CA HIS A 322 -8.65 3.13 22.32
C HIS A 322 -7.30 3.75 22.73
N LYS A 323 -7.18 5.08 22.66
CA LYS A 323 -5.91 5.82 22.87
C LYS A 323 -5.23 5.57 24.22
N GLU A 324 -6.00 5.32 25.27
CA GLU A 324 -5.46 5.03 26.61
C GLU A 324 -4.71 3.69 26.63
N GLU A 325 -5.16 2.72 25.82
CA GLU A 325 -4.57 1.38 25.71
C GLU A 325 -3.42 1.37 24.70
N PHE A 326 -3.42 2.33 23.77
CA PHE A 326 -2.43 2.53 22.71
C PHE A 326 -1.89 3.97 22.70
N PRO A 327 -1.01 4.35 23.65
CA PRO A 327 -0.50 5.72 23.75
C PRO A 327 0.29 6.18 22.50
N HIS A 328 0.83 5.25 21.71
CA HIS A 328 1.54 5.51 20.46
C HIS A 328 0.64 5.41 19.21
N TRP A 329 -0.68 5.43 19.36
CA TRP A 329 -1.64 5.26 18.26
C TRP A 329 -1.34 6.15 17.03
N LYS A 330 -0.83 7.37 17.24
CA LYS A 330 -0.50 8.31 16.15
C LYS A 330 0.54 7.73 15.19
N THR A 331 1.54 7.03 15.72
CA THR A 331 2.61 6.45 14.93
C THR A 331 2.22 5.07 14.45
N ASP A 332 1.61 4.25 15.33
CA ASP A 332 1.19 2.89 15.01
C ASP A 332 0.14 2.86 13.88
N ALA A 333 -0.95 3.63 14.00
CA ALA A 333 -1.99 3.68 12.98
C ALA A 333 -1.46 4.20 11.64
N ARG A 334 -0.66 5.27 11.67
CA ARG A 334 -0.05 5.87 10.46
C ARG A 334 0.88 4.89 9.75
N ASN A 335 1.70 4.15 10.50
CA ASN A 335 2.65 3.20 9.95
C ASN A 335 1.93 1.98 9.33
N ILE A 336 0.91 1.45 10.00
CA ILE A 336 0.13 0.30 9.52
C ILE A 336 -0.68 0.65 8.27
N LEU A 337 -1.38 1.79 8.29
CA LEU A 337 -2.11 2.30 7.12
C LEU A 337 -1.17 2.59 5.95
N GLY A 338 -0.03 3.23 6.20
CA GLY A 338 0.94 3.55 5.15
C GLY A 338 1.66 2.32 4.59
N LEU A 339 1.97 1.33 5.42
CA LEU A 339 2.63 0.07 4.99
C LEU A 339 1.78 -0.67 3.95
N PHE A 340 0.46 -0.50 4.02
CA PHE A 340 -0.45 -1.06 3.04
C PHE A 340 -0.16 -0.57 1.61
N PHE A 341 0.20 0.71 1.43
CA PHE A 341 0.58 1.27 0.12
C PHE A 341 1.81 0.54 -0.44
N ASN A 342 2.83 0.34 0.39
CA ASN A 342 4.06 -0.34 -0.01
C ASN A 342 3.82 -1.81 -0.39
N ARG A 343 3.02 -2.53 0.40
CA ARG A 343 2.74 -3.95 0.15
C ARG A 343 1.80 -4.20 -1.01
N THR A 344 0.78 -3.37 -1.20
CA THR A 344 -0.16 -3.53 -2.34
C THR A 344 0.44 -3.02 -3.65
N GLY A 345 1.48 -2.18 -3.58
CA GLY A 345 2.29 -1.75 -4.72
C GLY A 345 3.20 -2.82 -5.31
N VAL A 346 3.29 -4.04 -4.77
CA VAL A 346 4.27 -5.04 -5.25
C VAL A 346 3.92 -5.70 -6.58
N CYS A 347 2.64 -5.79 -6.90
CA CYS A 347 2.14 -6.58 -8.01
C CYS A 347 2.16 -5.76 -9.32
N PRO A 348 2.94 -6.17 -10.36
CA PRO A 348 2.97 -5.46 -11.63
C PRO A 348 1.62 -5.45 -12.36
N THR A 349 0.79 -6.49 -12.19
CA THR A 349 -0.50 -6.61 -12.89
C THR A 349 -1.60 -5.76 -12.27
N SER A 350 -1.59 -5.58 -10.93
CA SER A 350 -2.48 -4.59 -10.31
C SER A 350 -2.06 -3.18 -10.65
N ALA A 351 -0.75 -2.94 -10.70
CA ALA A 351 -0.15 -1.61 -10.78
C ALA A 351 -0.71 -0.67 -9.71
N GLY A 352 -0.90 -1.16 -8.48
CA GLY A 352 -1.25 -0.31 -7.33
C GLY A 352 -0.19 0.79 -7.18
N ASP A 353 -0.61 2.05 -7.20
CA ASP A 353 0.28 3.22 -7.27
C ASP A 353 -0.51 4.53 -7.02
N MET A 354 0.13 5.68 -7.27
CA MET A 354 -0.52 6.98 -7.27
C MET A 354 -0.96 7.42 -8.67
N TYR A 355 -2.23 7.79 -8.82
CA TYR A 355 -2.87 8.23 -10.05
C TYR A 355 -3.48 9.63 -9.86
N SER A 356 -3.06 10.62 -10.65
CA SER A 356 -3.47 12.03 -10.48
C SER A 356 -3.41 12.53 -9.02
N GLY A 357 -2.34 12.18 -8.31
CA GLY A 357 -2.12 12.55 -6.91
C GLY A 357 -2.83 11.69 -5.86
N ALA A 358 -3.68 10.73 -6.25
CA ALA A 358 -4.41 9.85 -5.35
C ALA A 358 -3.84 8.43 -5.35
N TRP A 359 -3.65 7.83 -4.18
CA TRP A 359 -3.32 6.41 -4.09
C TRP A 359 -4.50 5.54 -4.54
N ALA A 360 -4.23 4.58 -5.42
CA ALA A 360 -5.17 3.56 -5.83
C ALA A 360 -4.49 2.19 -5.84
N PHE A 361 -5.10 1.22 -5.18
CA PHE A 361 -4.52 -0.09 -4.93
C PHE A 361 -5.63 -1.13 -4.75
N PRO A 362 -5.34 -2.42 -4.96
CA PRO A 362 -6.32 -3.47 -4.70
C PRO A 362 -6.43 -3.79 -3.20
N GLU A 363 -7.36 -4.69 -2.88
CA GLU A 363 -7.59 -5.30 -1.55
C GLU A 363 -6.35 -5.88 -0.86
N SER A 364 -5.42 -6.44 -1.62
CA SER A 364 -4.21 -7.05 -1.09
C SER A 364 -3.17 -7.21 -2.21
N SER A 365 -1.96 -7.68 -1.91
CA SER A 365 -0.94 -7.93 -2.95
C SER A 365 -1.25 -9.13 -3.87
N GLY A 366 -2.31 -9.91 -3.58
CA GLY A 366 -2.69 -11.12 -4.33
C GLY A 366 -3.99 -11.04 -5.13
N CYS A 367 -4.85 -10.09 -4.80
CA CYS A 367 -6.10 -9.79 -5.50
C CYS A 367 -6.06 -8.30 -5.89
N CYS A 368 -6.97 -7.71 -6.64
CA CYS A 368 -7.89 -8.26 -7.62
C CYS A 368 -7.55 -7.64 -8.99
N SER A 369 -6.28 -7.77 -9.38
CA SER A 369 -5.72 -7.10 -10.56
C SER A 369 -5.98 -5.59 -10.53
N ARG A 370 -6.60 -5.00 -11.56
CA ARG A 370 -6.80 -3.55 -11.73
C ARG A 370 -8.10 -3.02 -11.11
N SER A 371 -8.74 -3.81 -10.24
CA SER A 371 -9.80 -3.31 -9.35
C SER A 371 -9.17 -2.49 -8.23
N LEU A 372 -9.01 -1.18 -8.44
CA LEU A 372 -8.22 -0.30 -7.56
C LEU A 372 -9.07 0.72 -6.79
N TRP A 373 -10.39 0.56 -6.75
CA TRP A 373 -11.31 1.57 -6.19
C TRP A 373 -11.67 1.33 -4.73
N TYR A 374 -11.98 0.08 -4.35
CA TYR A 374 -12.64 -0.19 -3.08
C TYR A 374 -11.68 -0.24 -1.89
N GLY A 375 -10.46 -0.75 -2.07
CA GLY A 375 -9.41 -0.64 -1.04
C GLY A 375 -9.17 0.82 -0.62
N PRO A 376 -8.98 1.76 -1.55
CA PRO A 376 -8.90 3.19 -1.24
C PRO A 376 -10.18 3.76 -0.64
N MET A 377 -11.37 3.33 -1.07
CA MET A 377 -12.64 3.77 -0.49
C MET A 377 -12.74 3.42 0.99
N GLU A 378 -12.38 2.19 1.35
CA GLU A 378 -12.39 1.70 2.73
C GLU A 378 -11.33 2.41 3.59
N LEU A 379 -10.08 2.45 3.14
CA LEU A 379 -8.99 3.08 3.90
C LEU A 379 -9.09 4.60 3.97
N ALA A 380 -9.77 5.26 3.03
CA ALA A 380 -10.03 6.71 3.10
C ALA A 380 -10.78 7.09 4.39
N ALA A 381 -11.69 6.24 4.88
CA ALA A 381 -12.40 6.48 6.13
C ALA A 381 -11.46 6.45 7.34
N ALA A 382 -10.53 5.49 7.40
CA ALA A 382 -9.51 5.40 8.46
C ALA A 382 -8.52 6.58 8.40
N TRP A 383 -8.09 6.98 7.19
CA TRP A 383 -7.25 8.16 7.01
C TRP A 383 -7.97 9.45 7.38
N ALA A 384 -9.27 9.57 7.10
CA ALA A 384 -10.10 10.71 7.49
C ALA A 384 -10.23 10.83 9.01
N GLN A 385 -10.47 9.71 9.72
CA GLN A 385 -10.45 9.66 11.18
C GLN A 385 -9.09 10.10 11.73
N TYR A 386 -8.00 9.49 11.22
CA TYR A 386 -6.65 9.84 11.63
C TYR A 386 -6.35 11.33 11.42
N ALA A 387 -6.75 11.87 10.26
CA ALA A 387 -6.53 13.28 9.93
C ALA A 387 -7.23 14.23 10.90
N ALA A 388 -8.47 13.93 11.28
CA ALA A 388 -9.24 14.74 12.22
C ALA A 388 -8.65 14.68 13.64
N GLU A 389 -8.36 13.46 14.12
CA GLU A 389 -7.92 13.24 15.49
C GLU A 389 -6.46 13.60 15.74
N ALA A 390 -5.58 13.37 14.75
CA ALA A 390 -4.17 13.74 14.81
C ALA A 390 -3.91 15.17 14.32
N GLN A 391 -4.94 15.87 13.82
CA GLN A 391 -4.85 17.19 13.19
C GLN A 391 -3.80 17.22 12.07
N ASN A 392 -3.80 16.19 11.23
CA ASN A 392 -2.74 15.94 10.28
C ASN A 392 -3.18 16.32 8.84
N PRO A 393 -2.64 17.41 8.25
CA PRO A 393 -3.02 17.86 6.91
C PRO A 393 -2.60 16.89 5.80
N TRP A 394 -1.52 16.11 5.99
CA TRP A 394 -1.10 15.08 5.05
C TRP A 394 -2.12 13.94 4.97
N ALA A 395 -2.53 13.39 6.11
CA ALA A 395 -3.55 12.35 6.14
C ALA A 395 -4.91 12.85 5.62
N ARG A 396 -5.23 14.13 5.89
CA ARG A 396 -6.45 14.77 5.38
C ARG A 396 -6.47 14.76 3.86
N GLU A 397 -5.34 15.11 3.25
CA GLU A 397 -5.19 15.17 1.81
C GLU A 397 -5.16 13.77 1.17
N LEU A 398 -4.52 12.78 1.81
CA LEU A 398 -4.60 11.39 1.38
C LEU A 398 -6.06 10.92 1.33
N ALA A 399 -6.80 11.05 2.43
CA ALA A 399 -8.20 10.65 2.52
C ALA A 399 -9.06 11.34 1.44
N ARG A 400 -8.88 12.64 1.26
CA ARG A 400 -9.59 13.44 0.25
C ARG A 400 -9.37 12.89 -1.16
N ARG A 401 -8.12 12.74 -1.56
CA ARG A 401 -7.76 12.32 -2.93
C ARG A 401 -8.18 10.88 -3.21
N MET A 402 -7.95 9.96 -2.27
CA MET A 402 -8.40 8.56 -2.39
C MET A 402 -9.92 8.49 -2.55
N GLN A 403 -10.65 9.21 -1.72
CA GLN A 403 -12.11 9.16 -1.75
C GLN A 403 -12.68 9.78 -3.02
N LEU A 404 -12.09 10.88 -3.50
CA LEU A 404 -12.49 11.51 -4.76
C LEU A 404 -12.33 10.52 -5.92
N LEU A 405 -11.14 9.92 -6.07
CA LEU A 405 -10.87 8.97 -7.15
C LEU A 405 -11.77 7.74 -7.05
N ALA A 406 -11.98 7.17 -5.86
CA ALA A 406 -12.77 5.95 -5.69
C ALA A 406 -14.23 6.08 -6.14
N THR A 407 -14.81 7.28 -6.07
CA THR A 407 -16.21 7.54 -6.49
C THR A 407 -16.40 7.81 -7.99
N TYR A 408 -15.34 7.72 -8.79
CA TYR A 408 -15.44 7.75 -10.26
C TYR A 408 -16.09 6.45 -10.82
N ASP A 409 -16.41 5.48 -9.97
CA ASP A 409 -17.02 4.20 -10.33
C ASP A 409 -18.50 4.30 -10.77
N GLY A 410 -19.26 5.20 -10.16
CA GLY A 410 -20.72 5.11 -10.10
C GLY A 410 -21.48 5.78 -11.25
N HIS A 411 -22.55 5.11 -11.70
CA HIS A 411 -23.58 5.62 -12.59
C HIS A 411 -24.90 5.86 -11.85
N GLU A 412 -25.71 6.79 -12.36
CA GLU A 412 -27.05 7.08 -11.82
C GLU A 412 -27.96 5.83 -11.80
N THR A 413 -27.73 4.90 -12.74
CA THR A 413 -28.51 3.66 -12.87
C THR A 413 -28.16 2.60 -11.82
N GLY A 414 -27.15 2.84 -10.98
CA GLY A 414 -26.61 1.85 -10.05
C GLY A 414 -25.51 0.96 -10.66
N VAL A 415 -25.17 1.12 -11.94
CA VAL A 415 -23.97 0.47 -12.49
C VAL A 415 -22.73 1.06 -11.81
N SER A 416 -21.75 0.23 -11.47
CA SER A 416 -20.48 0.64 -10.87
C SER A 416 -19.32 -0.12 -11.52
N GLU A 417 -18.40 0.61 -12.13
CA GLU A 417 -17.21 0.08 -12.83
C GLU A 417 -16.00 0.11 -11.89
N ASP A 418 -15.36 -1.03 -11.65
CA ASP A 418 -14.26 -1.13 -10.69
C ASP A 418 -12.87 -1.25 -11.30
N ASN A 419 -12.76 -1.51 -12.61
CA ASN A 419 -11.47 -1.48 -13.29
C ASN A 419 -11.02 -0.03 -13.47
N ILE A 420 -9.84 0.34 -12.98
CA ILE A 420 -9.33 1.71 -13.11
C ILE A 420 -9.24 2.19 -14.57
N ASP A 421 -9.07 1.26 -15.52
CA ASP A 421 -9.07 1.55 -16.97
C ASP A 421 -10.45 1.58 -17.62
N GLY A 422 -11.52 1.33 -16.86
CA GLY A 422 -12.90 1.19 -17.33
C GLY A 422 -13.39 -0.26 -17.41
N GLY A 423 -14.70 -0.43 -17.21
CA GLY A 423 -15.36 -1.72 -17.14
C GLY A 423 -15.29 -2.39 -15.77
N PHE A 424 -15.50 -3.71 -15.75
CA PHE A 424 -15.68 -4.48 -14.52
C PHE A 424 -14.55 -5.48 -14.32
N VAL A 425 -14.20 -5.72 -13.05
CA VAL A 425 -13.40 -6.87 -12.60
C VAL A 425 -14.21 -7.69 -11.60
N VAL A 426 -14.71 -7.06 -10.54
CA VAL A 426 -15.36 -7.70 -9.38
C VAL A 426 -16.80 -7.22 -9.19
N ASN A 427 -17.08 -5.93 -9.41
CA ASN A 427 -18.38 -5.32 -9.09
C ASN A 427 -19.56 -5.92 -9.88
N HIS A 428 -19.32 -6.44 -11.08
CA HIS A 428 -20.36 -7.06 -11.91
C HIS A 428 -20.87 -8.40 -11.38
N ALA A 429 -20.18 -9.00 -10.40
CA ALA A 429 -20.51 -10.30 -9.83
C ALA A 429 -20.88 -10.17 -8.34
N TRP A 430 -20.23 -9.28 -7.58
CA TRP A 430 -20.40 -9.21 -6.12
C TRP A 430 -21.10 -7.93 -5.66
N PHE A 431 -22.39 -8.03 -5.34
CA PHE A 431 -23.21 -6.90 -4.90
C PHE A 431 -22.68 -6.21 -3.65
N LYS A 432 -22.17 -6.99 -2.67
CA LYS A 432 -21.56 -6.48 -1.42
C LYS A 432 -20.51 -5.40 -1.71
N ILE A 433 -19.64 -5.67 -2.68
CA ILE A 433 -18.52 -4.80 -3.05
C ILE A 433 -19.05 -3.58 -3.80
N ALA A 434 -20.05 -3.76 -4.67
CA ALA A 434 -20.62 -2.66 -5.44
C ALA A 434 -21.39 -1.63 -4.59
N HIS A 435 -22.30 -2.01 -3.68
CA HIS A 435 -23.18 -1.03 -3.01
C HIS A 435 -23.11 -0.97 -1.49
N PRO A 436 -23.27 -2.07 -0.72
CA PRO A 436 -23.16 -2.01 0.74
C PRO A 436 -21.82 -1.45 1.24
N MET A 437 -20.71 -1.83 0.59
CA MET A 437 -19.37 -1.29 0.91
C MET A 437 -19.31 0.23 0.65
N ALA A 438 -19.75 0.68 -0.52
CA ALA A 438 -19.83 2.11 -0.83
C ALA A 438 -20.71 2.87 0.17
N LEU A 439 -21.87 2.33 0.53
CA LEU A 439 -22.75 2.96 1.51
C LEU A 439 -22.06 3.14 2.87
N LYS A 440 -21.45 2.07 3.40
CA LYS A 440 -20.73 2.07 4.69
C LYS A 440 -19.56 3.06 4.70
N HIS A 441 -18.64 2.95 3.75
CA HIS A 441 -17.37 3.67 3.84
C HIS A 441 -17.48 5.14 3.38
N LEU A 442 -18.38 5.46 2.45
CA LEU A 442 -18.62 6.87 2.07
C LEU A 442 -19.25 7.66 3.22
N LEU A 443 -20.24 7.08 3.91
CA LEU A 443 -20.83 7.71 5.10
C LEU A 443 -19.80 7.89 6.21
N ALA A 444 -18.89 6.93 6.39
CA ALA A 444 -17.79 7.05 7.34
C ALA A 444 -16.82 8.18 6.96
N THR A 445 -16.46 8.34 5.69
CA THR A 445 -15.62 9.45 5.24
C THR A 445 -16.31 10.81 5.42
N VAL A 446 -17.61 10.92 5.09
CA VAL A 446 -18.42 12.12 5.34
C VAL A 446 -18.46 12.46 6.83
N ALA A 447 -18.53 11.47 7.71
CA ALA A 447 -18.55 11.66 9.17
C ALA A 447 -17.28 12.34 9.71
N TRP A 448 -16.13 12.15 9.05
CA TRP A 448 -14.84 12.69 9.48
C TRP A 448 -14.37 13.91 8.70
N LEU A 449 -14.86 14.12 7.47
CA LEU A 449 -14.56 15.28 6.63
C LEU A 449 -15.85 15.97 6.10
N PRO A 450 -16.80 16.32 6.98
CA PRO A 450 -18.09 16.84 6.56
C PRO A 450 -18.00 18.21 5.88
N GLU A 451 -16.97 19.02 6.14
CA GLU A 451 -16.78 20.31 5.46
C GLU A 451 -16.64 20.18 3.94
N TRP A 452 -16.04 19.09 3.46
CA TRP A 452 -15.75 18.90 2.05
C TRP A 452 -16.72 17.96 1.36
N PHE A 453 -17.25 16.97 2.09
CA PHE A 453 -17.98 15.86 1.47
C PHE A 453 -19.45 15.72 1.87
N ALA A 454 -19.90 16.39 2.94
CA ALA A 454 -21.33 16.47 3.18
C ALA A 454 -21.97 17.50 2.22
N PRO A 455 -23.21 17.27 1.79
CA PRO A 455 -23.89 18.11 0.80
C PRO A 455 -24.08 19.54 1.31
N CYS A 456 -23.82 20.51 0.45
CA CYS A 456 -23.93 21.92 0.79
C CYS A 456 -25.38 22.40 0.74
N ARG A 457 -25.77 23.30 1.66
CA ARG A 457 -27.14 23.81 1.84
C ARG A 457 -28.16 22.71 2.16
N GLU A 458 -27.71 21.63 2.78
CA GLU A 458 -28.55 20.55 3.29
C GLU A 458 -28.29 20.30 4.78
N ASN A 459 -29.26 19.72 5.47
CA ASN A 459 -29.21 19.44 6.91
C ASN A 459 -29.01 17.93 7.14
N HIS A 460 -27.90 17.55 7.79
CA HIS A 460 -27.56 16.15 8.07
C HIS A 460 -26.85 15.97 9.42
N ILE A 461 -27.23 14.93 10.16
CA ILE A 461 -26.42 14.37 11.24
C ILE A 461 -25.31 13.52 10.62
N VAL A 462 -24.11 14.08 10.52
CA VAL A 462 -22.99 13.46 9.82
C VAL A 462 -22.24 12.45 10.69
N ARG A 463 -22.25 12.61 12.03
CA ARG A 463 -21.59 11.68 12.96
C ARG A 463 -22.24 11.72 14.34
N SER A 464 -22.28 10.58 15.04
CA SER A 464 -22.64 10.52 16.46
C SER A 464 -21.86 9.38 17.12
N THR A 465 -21.39 9.60 18.36
CA THR A 465 -20.73 8.54 19.15
C THR A 465 -21.73 7.57 19.76
N ALA A 466 -23.00 7.96 19.87
CA ALA A 466 -24.11 7.07 20.25
C ALA A 466 -25.01 6.80 19.02
N VAL A 467 -25.66 5.63 18.97
CA VAL A 467 -26.55 5.29 17.85
C VAL A 467 -27.79 6.19 17.85
N VAL A 468 -28.00 6.93 16.76
CA VAL A 468 -29.24 7.70 16.53
C VAL A 468 -30.36 6.72 16.20
N ASN A 469 -31.37 6.65 17.06
CA ASN A 469 -32.46 5.69 16.94
C ASN A 469 -33.76 6.30 16.38
N SER A 470 -33.86 7.63 16.34
CA SER A 470 -34.94 8.37 15.70
C SER A 470 -34.39 9.69 15.17
N VAL A 471 -34.82 10.10 13.98
CA VAL A 471 -34.53 11.42 13.42
C VAL A 471 -35.71 11.90 12.57
N GLN A 472 -36.02 13.19 12.67
CA GLN A 472 -36.96 13.90 11.82
C GLN A 472 -36.30 15.20 11.37
N TYR A 473 -36.12 15.33 10.05
CA TYR A 473 -35.68 16.57 9.43
C TYR A 473 -36.92 17.39 9.05
N GLY A 474 -36.95 18.66 9.45
CA GLY A 474 -38.02 19.62 9.14
C GLY A 474 -37.44 21.01 8.85
N PRO A 475 -38.22 21.90 8.21
CA PRO A 475 -37.80 23.28 7.98
C PRO A 475 -37.49 23.98 9.30
N GLY A 476 -36.24 24.42 9.46
CA GLY A 476 -35.76 25.14 10.65
C GLY A 476 -35.75 24.29 11.91
N ARG A 477 -35.88 22.97 11.79
CA ARG A 477 -36.03 22.07 12.94
C ARG A 477 -35.56 20.66 12.65
N ILE A 478 -34.58 20.19 13.42
CA ILE A 478 -34.11 18.80 13.40
C ILE A 478 -34.35 18.22 14.79
N GLU A 479 -35.16 17.18 14.86
CA GLU A 479 -35.43 16.45 16.10
C GLU A 479 -34.86 15.05 15.99
N PHE A 480 -34.06 14.64 16.96
CA PHE A 480 -33.49 13.31 16.97
C PHE A 480 -33.31 12.79 18.39
N SER A 481 -33.20 11.47 18.50
CA SER A 481 -32.82 10.81 19.74
C SER A 481 -31.71 9.80 19.54
N THR A 482 -30.92 9.59 20.59
CA THR A 482 -29.94 8.51 20.66
C THR A 482 -30.43 7.37 21.55
N PHE A 483 -29.97 6.15 21.25
CA PHE A 483 -30.30 4.96 22.04
C PHE A 483 -29.91 5.12 23.51
N ASP A 484 -28.72 5.65 23.75
CA ASP A 484 -28.19 6.05 25.05
C ASP A 484 -27.35 7.33 24.89
N ALA A 485 -26.77 7.81 25.99
CA ALA A 485 -25.88 8.97 25.97
C ALA A 485 -24.82 8.83 27.09
N PRO A 486 -23.88 7.87 26.99
CA PRO A 486 -22.81 7.71 27.97
C PRO A 486 -21.91 8.94 28.09
N ALA A 487 -20.97 8.89 29.04
CA ALA A 487 -20.01 9.98 29.25
C ALA A 487 -19.27 10.36 27.96
N GLY A 488 -19.15 11.66 27.70
CA GLY A 488 -18.48 12.19 26.51
C GLY A 488 -19.27 12.07 25.19
N THR A 489 -20.56 11.72 25.22
CA THR A 489 -21.37 11.59 23.99
C THR A 489 -21.39 12.88 23.16
N THR A 490 -21.03 12.77 21.88
CA THR A 490 -21.07 13.88 20.93
C THR A 490 -21.79 13.52 19.63
N THR A 491 -22.49 14.51 19.07
CA THR A 491 -23.15 14.46 17.76
C THR A 491 -22.70 15.64 16.91
N ALA A 492 -22.25 15.39 15.68
CA ALA A 492 -21.86 16.40 14.70
C ALA A 492 -22.90 16.49 13.58
N LEU A 493 -23.27 17.72 13.23
CA LEU A 493 -24.22 18.04 12.17
C LEU A 493 -23.57 19.02 11.18
N ARG A 494 -23.89 18.87 9.89
CA ARG A 494 -23.75 19.94 8.91
C ARG A 494 -25.14 20.53 8.67
N LEU A 495 -25.26 21.83 8.85
CA LEU A 495 -26.53 22.56 8.75
C LEU A 495 -26.44 23.66 7.70
N ALA A 496 -27.51 23.83 6.95
CA ALA A 496 -27.71 24.91 5.98
C ALA A 496 -28.02 26.28 6.65
N PHE A 497 -28.11 26.30 7.98
CA PHE A 497 -28.42 27.46 8.79
C PHE A 497 -27.67 27.43 10.11
N THR A 498 -27.47 28.62 10.70
CA THR A 498 -26.95 28.73 12.06
C THR A 498 -28.11 28.53 13.05
N PRO A 499 -28.04 27.54 13.96
CA PRO A 499 -29.13 27.29 14.91
C PRO A 499 -29.19 28.41 15.96
N GLU A 500 -30.41 28.82 16.33
CA GLU A 500 -30.67 29.78 17.41
C GLU A 500 -30.87 29.08 18.75
N SER A 501 -31.32 27.82 18.73
CA SER A 501 -31.51 27.03 19.95
C SER A 501 -31.20 25.55 19.70
N ILE A 502 -30.59 24.93 20.71
CA ILE A 502 -30.45 23.48 20.81
C ILE A 502 -30.98 23.08 22.17
N VAL A 503 -32.06 22.31 22.20
CA VAL A 503 -32.74 21.89 23.43
C VAL A 503 -32.56 20.39 23.62
N ALA A 504 -32.31 19.97 24.86
CA ALA A 504 -32.15 18.58 25.23
C ALA A 504 -33.17 18.17 26.31
N GLN A 505 -33.79 16.99 26.19
CA GLN A 505 -34.82 16.52 27.14
C GLN A 505 -34.34 15.29 27.96
N PRO A 506 -34.77 15.13 29.24
CA PRO A 506 -35.52 16.09 30.07
C PRO A 506 -34.56 17.18 30.60
N GLY A 507 -34.64 18.40 30.08
CA GLY A 507 -33.65 19.45 30.33
C GLY A 507 -34.00 20.77 29.66
N ASN A 508 -33.07 21.72 29.74
CA ASN A 508 -33.17 23.08 29.17
C ASN A 508 -32.26 23.23 27.95
N ALA A 509 -32.26 24.42 27.35
CA ALA A 509 -31.36 24.77 26.25
C ALA A 509 -29.88 24.49 26.60
N LEU A 510 -29.18 23.84 25.67
CA LEU A 510 -27.74 23.66 25.75
C LEU A 510 -27.05 24.99 25.45
N PRO A 511 -25.99 25.37 26.18
CA PRO A 511 -25.28 26.61 25.92
C PRO A 511 -24.32 26.47 24.71
N LEU A 512 -24.18 27.54 23.92
CA LEU A 512 -23.06 27.71 23.00
C LEU A 512 -21.76 27.82 23.80
N ARG A 513 -20.71 27.16 23.35
CA ARG A 513 -19.40 27.11 24.03
C ARG A 513 -18.25 27.37 23.07
N HIS A 514 -17.10 27.69 23.65
CA HIS A 514 -15.81 27.70 22.94
C HIS A 514 -15.26 26.28 22.74
N ASP A 515 -15.47 25.38 23.70
CA ASP A 515 -15.08 23.97 23.64
C ASP A 515 -16.15 23.05 24.26
N LEU A 516 -15.96 21.73 24.09
CA LEU A 516 -16.90 20.70 24.54
C LEU A 516 -16.40 19.93 25.78
N GLY A 517 -15.74 20.61 26.72
CA GLY A 517 -15.37 20.05 28.02
C GLY A 517 -16.57 19.59 28.88
N GLN A 518 -17.78 20.06 28.58
CA GLN A 518 -19.05 19.66 29.21
C GLN A 518 -20.23 19.84 28.23
N ASN A 519 -21.45 19.46 28.61
CA ASN A 519 -22.64 19.58 27.77
C ASN A 519 -22.85 21.02 27.23
N GLY A 520 -23.11 21.11 25.94
CA GLY A 520 -23.15 22.35 25.17
C GLY A 520 -22.88 22.07 23.70
N TYR A 521 -22.74 23.12 22.88
CA TYR A 521 -22.40 22.95 21.47
C TYR A 521 -21.41 24.01 20.98
N THR A 522 -20.70 23.69 19.91
CA THR A 522 -19.86 24.64 19.15
C THR A 522 -20.42 24.79 17.73
N ILE A 523 -20.21 25.97 17.14
CA ILE A 523 -20.60 26.27 15.74
C ILE A 523 -19.34 26.72 15.01
N ARG A 524 -19.04 26.07 13.88
CA ARG A 524 -18.00 26.50 12.93
C ARG A 524 -18.68 26.86 11.60
N PRO A 525 -18.73 28.15 11.23
CA PRO A 525 -19.21 28.55 9.91
C PRO A 525 -18.38 27.90 8.79
N LEU A 526 -19.04 27.55 7.69
CA LEU A 526 -18.41 27.04 6.48
C LEU A 526 -18.59 28.03 5.32
N PRO A 527 -17.71 27.99 4.30
CA PRO A 527 -17.98 28.65 3.02
C PRO A 527 -19.32 28.17 2.44
N GLY A 528 -20.05 29.08 1.78
CA GLY A 528 -21.35 28.75 1.17
C GLY A 528 -22.57 28.86 2.09
N GLY A 529 -22.41 29.35 3.34
CA GLY A 529 -23.54 29.69 4.23
C GLY A 529 -24.00 28.56 5.15
N ASP A 530 -23.30 27.43 5.15
CA ASP A 530 -23.53 26.32 6.08
C ASP A 530 -22.75 26.54 7.39
N CYS A 531 -23.04 25.72 8.40
CA CYS A 531 -22.17 25.57 9.56
C CYS A 531 -22.05 24.12 10.00
N LEU A 532 -20.91 23.78 10.61
CA LEU A 532 -20.74 22.55 11.36
C LEU A 532 -21.07 22.80 12.82
N VAL A 533 -21.96 21.98 13.37
CA VAL A 533 -22.38 22.05 14.76
C VAL A 533 -21.98 20.76 15.45
N THR A 534 -21.18 20.85 16.51
CA THR A 534 -20.85 19.69 17.34
C THR A 534 -21.48 19.88 18.71
N ILE A 535 -22.34 18.94 19.10
CA ILE A 535 -23.12 18.97 20.33
C ILE A 535 -22.56 17.91 21.27
N ARG A 536 -22.18 18.29 22.50
CA ARG A 536 -21.97 17.35 23.61
C ARG A 536 -23.23 17.26 24.45
N HIS A 537 -23.76 16.04 24.62
CA HIS A 537 -25.06 15.80 25.23
C HIS A 537 -25.08 14.53 26.10
N GLU A 538 -24.04 14.34 26.91
CA GLU A 538 -23.94 13.27 27.90
C GLU A 538 -25.17 13.26 28.83
N GLY A 539 -25.75 12.07 29.06
CA GLY A 539 -26.96 11.87 29.84
C GLY A 539 -28.26 12.35 29.17
N LEU A 540 -28.18 13.02 28.01
CA LEU A 540 -29.30 13.67 27.35
C LEU A 540 -29.55 13.04 25.98
N ARG A 541 -30.68 12.34 25.84
CA ARG A 541 -30.93 11.47 24.68
C ARG A 541 -31.75 12.12 23.58
N CYS A 542 -32.65 13.05 23.90
CA CYS A 542 -33.57 13.65 22.93
C CYS A 542 -33.18 15.10 22.68
N LEU A 543 -32.92 15.45 21.42
CA LEU A 543 -32.36 16.73 21.00
C LEU A 543 -33.25 17.38 19.95
N VAL A 544 -33.44 18.69 20.07
CA VAL A 544 -34.09 19.54 19.07
C VAL A 544 -33.15 20.67 18.71
N VAL A 545 -32.72 20.72 17.45
CA VAL A 545 -31.93 21.81 16.87
C VAL A 545 -32.88 22.68 16.07
N ALA A 546 -32.99 23.97 16.39
CA ALA A 546 -33.93 24.87 15.73
C ALA A 546 -33.33 26.23 15.39
N GLY A 547 -33.78 26.80 14.27
CA GLY A 547 -33.40 28.13 13.81
C GLY A 547 -34.21 28.56 12.58
N PRO A 548 -34.68 29.81 12.51
CA PRO A 548 -35.53 30.31 11.43
C PRO A 548 -34.78 30.55 10.12
N GLY A 549 -33.44 30.52 10.13
CA GLY A 549 -32.60 30.76 8.96
C GLY A 549 -32.44 29.57 8.00
N ASP A 550 -33.17 28.47 8.20
CA ASP A 550 -33.13 27.30 7.31
C ASP A 550 -33.74 27.64 5.95
N PRO A 551 -33.00 27.44 4.83
CA PRO A 551 -33.55 27.68 3.50
C PRO A 551 -34.63 26.67 3.08
N GLN A 552 -34.80 25.55 3.79
CA GLN A 552 -35.82 24.57 3.44
C GLN A 552 -37.24 25.14 3.53
N GLN A 553 -38.04 24.80 2.53
CA GLN A 553 -39.46 25.08 2.44
C GLN A 553 -40.26 23.77 2.55
N PHE A 554 -41.55 23.87 2.86
CA PHE A 554 -42.45 22.73 2.94
C PHE A 554 -43.77 22.98 2.23
N ALA A 555 -44.23 21.99 1.48
CA ALA A 555 -45.55 21.96 0.86
C ALA A 555 -46.28 20.68 1.27
N GLY A 556 -47.38 20.84 2.02
CA GLY A 556 -48.23 19.73 2.41
C GLY A 556 -49.15 19.26 1.28
N PRO A 557 -50.04 18.29 1.54
CA PRO A 557 -50.95 17.74 0.53
C PRO A 557 -51.97 18.77 0.03
N GLU A 558 -52.24 19.82 0.80
CA GLU A 558 -53.14 20.92 0.44
C GLU A 558 -52.61 21.79 -0.71
N LYS A 559 -51.29 21.78 -0.95
CA LYS A 559 -50.63 22.47 -2.06
C LYS A 559 -50.35 21.55 -3.26
N ALA A 560 -50.84 20.31 -3.22
CA ALA A 560 -50.61 19.31 -4.25
C ALA A 560 -51.81 19.19 -5.20
N VAL A 561 -51.55 18.70 -6.42
CA VAL A 561 -52.60 18.25 -7.34
C VAL A 561 -52.82 16.76 -7.12
N CYS A 562 -54.02 16.38 -6.69
CA CYS A 562 -54.42 15.00 -6.43
C CYS A 562 -55.36 14.49 -7.53
N GLU A 563 -55.09 13.29 -8.04
CA GLU A 563 -55.94 12.57 -9.00
C GLU A 563 -56.27 11.17 -8.44
N GLY A 564 -57.48 10.68 -8.67
CA GLY A 564 -57.92 9.37 -8.17
C GLY A 564 -58.36 9.35 -6.70
N PRO A 565 -58.53 8.15 -6.10
CA PRO A 565 -59.17 7.99 -4.80
C PRO A 565 -58.23 8.32 -3.63
N TRP A 566 -58.36 9.53 -3.08
CA TRP A 566 -57.72 9.97 -1.83
C TRP A 566 -58.78 10.12 -0.73
N PRO A 567 -59.01 9.10 0.11
CA PRO A 567 -59.96 9.17 1.23
C PRO A 567 -59.74 10.38 2.15
N GLN A 568 -58.50 10.83 2.29
CA GLN A 568 -58.12 12.08 2.96
C GLN A 568 -56.91 12.68 2.22
N PRO A 569 -56.66 14.00 2.31
CA PRO A 569 -55.48 14.62 1.71
C PRO A 569 -54.19 13.90 2.16
N GLY A 570 -53.44 13.36 1.20
CA GLY A 570 -52.21 12.63 1.45
C GLY A 570 -52.38 11.22 2.03
N LEU A 571 -53.59 10.67 2.14
CA LEU A 571 -53.83 9.26 2.50
C LEU A 571 -54.50 8.51 1.35
N ALA A 572 -53.86 7.45 0.85
CA ALA A 572 -54.43 6.55 -0.13
C ALA A 572 -54.09 5.08 0.18
N ASN A 573 -54.96 4.17 -0.25
CA ASN A 573 -54.77 2.72 -0.11
C ASN A 573 -55.22 1.95 -1.37
N GLN A 574 -55.69 2.66 -2.40
CA GLN A 574 -56.12 2.08 -3.68
C GLN A 574 -55.14 2.45 -4.79
N GLY A 575 -54.98 1.53 -5.75
CA GLY A 575 -54.10 1.73 -6.91
C GLY A 575 -54.61 2.84 -7.83
N GLY A 576 -53.68 3.57 -8.44
CA GLY A 576 -53.99 4.64 -9.39
C GLY A 576 -54.24 6.02 -8.76
N ALA A 577 -54.31 6.12 -7.43
CA ALA A 577 -54.28 7.40 -6.75
C ALA A 577 -52.91 8.07 -6.96
N SER A 578 -52.89 9.32 -7.43
CA SER A 578 -51.66 10.08 -7.62
C SER A 578 -51.71 11.46 -7.00
N ILE A 579 -50.55 11.95 -6.57
CA ILE A 579 -50.38 13.27 -5.95
C ILE A 579 -49.12 13.92 -6.51
N SER A 580 -49.21 15.18 -6.91
CA SER A 580 -48.13 15.90 -7.58
C SER A 580 -47.86 17.25 -6.94
N TRP A 581 -46.60 17.54 -6.64
CA TRP A 581 -46.13 18.85 -6.20
C TRP A 581 -45.27 19.49 -7.29
N THR A 582 -45.44 20.80 -7.46
CA THR A 582 -44.49 21.64 -8.20
C THR A 582 -43.68 22.44 -7.21
N PHE A 583 -42.36 22.47 -7.39
CA PHE A 583 -41.45 23.22 -6.54
C PHE A 583 -40.37 23.88 -7.39
N ARG A 584 -39.71 24.89 -6.81
CA ARG A 584 -38.54 25.52 -7.39
C ARG A 584 -37.34 25.27 -6.48
N GLY A 585 -36.24 24.78 -7.05
CA GLY A 585 -35.00 24.56 -6.33
C GLY A 585 -34.10 23.51 -6.96
N ASN A 586 -33.19 22.96 -6.16
CA ASN A 586 -32.19 21.97 -6.58
C ASN A 586 -32.24 20.66 -5.78
N GLN A 587 -33.24 20.53 -4.90
CA GLN A 587 -33.44 19.35 -4.06
C GLN A 587 -34.91 19.20 -3.64
N VAL A 588 -35.33 17.97 -3.39
CA VAL A 588 -36.65 17.61 -2.84
C VAL A 588 -36.56 16.36 -1.95
N ARG A 589 -37.33 16.34 -0.85
CA ARG A 589 -37.51 15.19 0.04
C ARG A 589 -38.99 14.95 0.28
N LEU A 590 -39.46 13.72 0.08
CA LEU A 590 -40.84 13.30 0.36
C LEU A 590 -40.94 12.83 1.81
N VAL A 591 -41.89 13.37 2.55
CA VAL A 591 -42.15 13.06 3.96
C VAL A 591 -43.44 12.26 4.10
N GLY A 592 -43.43 11.18 4.87
CA GLY A 592 -44.59 10.32 5.08
C GLY A 592 -44.47 9.40 6.29
N ASP A 593 -45.48 8.57 6.49
CA ASP A 593 -45.49 7.58 7.57
C ASP A 593 -45.13 6.20 7.02
N VAL A 594 -44.55 5.37 7.88
CA VAL A 594 -44.27 3.96 7.61
C VAL A 594 -44.87 3.09 8.71
N ALA A 595 -45.38 1.91 8.36
CA ALA A 595 -46.00 0.97 9.30
C ALA A 595 -46.18 -0.42 8.67
N ALA A 596 -46.65 -1.39 9.47
CA ALA A 596 -46.82 -2.78 9.01
C ALA A 596 -47.87 -2.93 7.91
N ASP A 597 -48.82 -1.99 7.80
CA ASP A 597 -49.86 -1.94 6.77
C ASP A 597 -49.48 -1.07 5.55
N GLY A 598 -48.20 -0.73 5.42
CA GLY A 598 -47.66 0.14 4.37
C GLY A 598 -47.78 -0.38 2.94
N GLY A 599 -48.05 0.52 2.00
CA GLY A 599 -48.16 0.25 0.56
C GLY A 599 -46.95 0.70 -0.26
N LEU A 600 -46.95 0.28 -1.52
CA LEU A 600 -45.98 0.67 -2.53
C LEU A 600 -46.49 1.84 -3.38
N ALA A 601 -45.59 2.73 -3.79
CA ALA A 601 -45.88 3.75 -4.79
C ALA A 601 -44.70 3.97 -5.75
N GLU A 602 -45.00 4.41 -6.95
CA GLU A 602 -44.01 4.86 -7.93
C GLU A 602 -43.72 6.35 -7.77
N VAL A 603 -42.50 6.74 -8.15
CA VAL A 603 -42.03 8.12 -8.11
C VAL A 603 -41.72 8.58 -9.53
N TYR A 604 -42.20 9.75 -9.88
CA TYR A 604 -41.91 10.44 -11.14
C TYR A 604 -41.35 11.82 -10.80
N LEU A 605 -40.22 12.16 -11.40
CA LEU A 605 -39.61 13.48 -11.32
C LEU A 605 -39.56 14.06 -12.73
N ASP A 606 -40.16 15.23 -12.92
CA ASP A 606 -40.24 15.91 -14.22
C ASP A 606 -40.80 15.00 -15.33
N GLY A 607 -41.85 14.25 -14.98
CA GLY A 607 -42.49 13.27 -15.86
C GLY A 607 -41.69 11.99 -16.08
N THR A 608 -40.45 11.91 -15.60
CA THR A 608 -39.59 10.72 -15.74
C THR A 608 -39.73 9.79 -14.54
N ARG A 609 -40.14 8.54 -14.80
CA ARG A 609 -40.22 7.50 -13.78
C ARG A 609 -38.84 7.23 -13.19
N GLN A 610 -38.74 7.30 -11.87
CA GLN A 610 -37.51 7.01 -11.15
C GLN A 610 -37.32 5.49 -11.00
N LEU A 611 -36.07 5.02 -10.99
CA LEU A 611 -35.77 3.59 -10.86
C LEU A 611 -36.19 3.02 -9.49
N VAL A 612 -36.17 3.86 -8.46
CA VAL A 612 -36.58 3.52 -7.11
C VAL A 612 -37.99 4.06 -6.85
N GLY A 613 -38.87 3.20 -6.31
CA GLY A 613 -40.17 3.60 -5.79
C GLY A 613 -40.10 3.93 -4.30
N ILE A 614 -41.27 4.09 -3.68
CA ILE A 614 -41.40 4.13 -2.22
C ILE A 614 -42.06 2.84 -1.72
N ASP A 615 -41.50 2.32 -0.63
CA ASP A 615 -42.10 1.26 0.17
C ASP A 615 -42.33 1.83 1.57
N THR A 616 -43.60 1.94 1.95
CA THR A 616 -43.99 2.49 3.27
C THR A 616 -44.16 1.39 4.32
N TRP A 617 -43.78 0.15 4.01
CA TRP A 617 -43.73 -0.92 4.98
C TRP A 617 -42.58 -0.75 5.98
N ASN A 618 -42.89 -0.88 7.26
CA ASN A 618 -41.92 -1.07 8.32
C ASN A 618 -42.52 -1.93 9.44
N PRO A 619 -41.72 -2.74 10.14
CA PRO A 619 -42.20 -3.56 11.25
C PRO A 619 -42.64 -2.74 12.46
N THR A 620 -42.12 -1.52 12.62
CA THR A 620 -42.47 -0.59 13.69
C THR A 620 -42.95 0.72 13.09
N PRO A 621 -44.13 1.23 13.49
CA PRO A 621 -44.66 2.46 12.92
C PRO A 621 -43.77 3.65 13.26
N ARG A 622 -43.54 4.51 12.27
CA ARG A 622 -42.85 5.79 12.43
C ARG A 622 -43.54 6.84 11.57
N GLU A 623 -43.72 8.02 12.15
CA GLU A 623 -44.38 9.12 11.48
C GLU A 623 -43.37 10.14 10.97
N ARG A 624 -43.77 10.88 9.93
CA ARG A 624 -43.02 12.02 9.38
C ARG A 624 -41.55 11.69 9.04
N GLN A 625 -41.32 10.52 8.47
CA GLN A 625 -40.01 10.06 8.01
C GLN A 625 -39.76 10.47 6.56
N ILE A 626 -38.49 10.50 6.15
CA ILE A 626 -38.17 10.62 4.72
C ILE A 626 -38.49 9.28 4.05
N LEU A 627 -39.17 9.33 2.91
CA LEU A 627 -39.51 8.14 2.10
C LEU A 627 -38.72 8.07 0.79
N TYR A 628 -38.40 9.25 0.25
CA TYR A 628 -37.66 9.45 -0.99
C TYR A 628 -36.98 10.82 -0.93
N TYR A 629 -35.79 10.94 -1.50
CA TYR A 629 -35.20 12.25 -1.76
C TYR A 629 -34.45 12.25 -3.09
N ARG A 630 -34.36 13.45 -3.66
CA ARG A 630 -33.56 13.75 -4.83
C ARG A 630 -32.91 15.10 -4.64
N ASN A 631 -31.58 15.12 -4.67
CA ASN A 631 -30.75 16.32 -4.56
C ASN A 631 -29.73 16.35 -5.70
N GLY A 632 -29.04 17.48 -5.85
CA GLY A 632 -28.18 17.73 -7.01
C GLY A 632 -28.93 17.95 -8.31
N LEU A 633 -30.19 18.37 -8.23
CA LEU A 633 -30.95 18.77 -9.41
C LEU A 633 -30.39 20.06 -9.99
N ALA A 634 -30.58 20.27 -11.28
CA ALA A 634 -30.36 21.57 -11.89
C ALA A 634 -31.27 22.59 -11.18
N GLU A 635 -30.78 23.78 -10.91
CA GLU A 635 -31.61 24.78 -10.24
C GLU A 635 -32.73 25.25 -11.18
N GLY A 636 -33.99 25.03 -10.79
CA GLY A 636 -35.12 25.36 -11.64
C GLY A 636 -36.47 24.93 -11.09
N GLN A 637 -37.47 24.93 -11.96
CA GLN A 637 -38.80 24.43 -11.65
C GLN A 637 -38.86 22.93 -11.92
N HIS A 638 -39.38 22.18 -10.94
CA HIS A 638 -39.50 20.73 -10.99
C HIS A 638 -40.89 20.26 -10.56
N SER A 639 -41.21 19.03 -10.89
CA SER A 639 -42.44 18.35 -10.47
C SER A 639 -42.13 16.96 -9.88
N LEU A 640 -42.65 16.69 -8.68
CA LEU A 640 -42.59 15.36 -8.06
C LEU A 640 -44.00 14.78 -8.02
N LYS A 641 -44.22 13.67 -8.74
CA LYS A 641 -45.48 12.94 -8.77
C LYS A 641 -45.31 11.56 -8.15
N ILE A 642 -46.21 11.20 -7.24
CA ILE A 642 -46.27 9.90 -6.57
C ILE A 642 -47.52 9.16 -7.02
N VAL A 643 -47.40 7.89 -7.40
CA VAL A 643 -48.52 7.06 -7.89
C VAL A 643 -48.63 5.79 -7.05
N VAL A 644 -49.70 5.68 -6.27
CA VAL A 644 -49.96 4.52 -5.39
C VAL A 644 -50.31 3.28 -6.21
N LEU A 645 -49.69 2.15 -5.86
CA LEU A 645 -49.84 0.89 -6.61
C LEU A 645 -51.01 0.03 -6.12
N GLY A 646 -51.60 0.33 -4.96
CA GLY A 646 -52.69 -0.47 -4.39
C GLY A 646 -52.28 -1.88 -3.94
N ARG A 647 -50.97 -2.09 -3.71
CA ARG A 647 -50.39 -3.33 -3.18
C ARG A 647 -49.24 -2.99 -2.25
N GLY A 648 -48.99 -3.83 -1.26
CA GLY A 648 -47.82 -3.77 -0.39
C GLY A 648 -46.69 -4.67 -0.91
N ASN A 649 -45.54 -4.60 -0.24
CA ASN A 649 -44.51 -5.63 -0.41
C ASN A 649 -45.01 -6.97 0.18
N PRO A 650 -44.29 -8.09 -0.04
CA PRO A 650 -44.72 -9.42 0.44
C PRO A 650 -44.89 -9.59 1.96
N LEU A 651 -44.34 -8.68 2.78
CA LEU A 651 -44.47 -8.68 4.24
C LEU A 651 -45.50 -7.67 4.76
N ALA A 652 -46.07 -6.85 3.88
CA ALA A 652 -47.04 -5.84 4.27
C ALA A 652 -48.41 -6.45 4.57
N GLN A 653 -49.06 -5.94 5.62
CA GLN A 653 -50.41 -6.31 6.04
C GLN A 653 -51.49 -5.47 5.33
N GLY A 654 -51.09 -4.55 4.46
CA GLY A 654 -51.97 -3.58 3.82
C GLY A 654 -51.31 -2.87 2.65
N THR A 655 -51.91 -1.76 2.25
CA THR A 655 -51.54 -0.98 1.06
C THR A 655 -51.52 0.52 1.34
N ARG A 656 -51.47 0.91 2.62
CA ARG A 656 -51.61 2.30 3.05
C ARG A 656 -50.39 3.12 2.68
N VAL A 657 -50.60 4.24 1.99
CA VAL A 657 -49.59 5.26 1.71
C VAL A 657 -50.06 6.57 2.34
N ARG A 658 -49.32 7.04 3.36
CA ARG A 658 -49.59 8.30 4.06
C ARG A 658 -48.44 9.28 3.83
N LEU A 659 -48.73 10.36 3.12
CA LEU A 659 -47.81 11.42 2.74
C LEU A 659 -48.16 12.71 3.47
N HIS A 660 -47.15 13.34 4.07
CA HIS A 660 -47.27 14.62 4.75
C HIS A 660 -46.90 15.79 3.86
N GLY A 661 -46.10 15.59 2.82
CA GLY A 661 -45.70 16.65 1.91
C GLY A 661 -44.28 16.51 1.40
N VAL A 662 -43.79 17.57 0.75
CA VAL A 662 -42.41 17.66 0.25
C VAL A 662 -41.65 18.80 0.92
N GLN A 663 -40.39 18.54 1.23
CA GLN A 663 -39.39 19.55 1.60
C GLN A 663 -38.53 19.86 0.38
N PHE A 664 -38.22 21.13 0.14
CA PHE A 664 -37.39 21.54 -1.00
C PHE A 664 -36.65 22.85 -0.69
N SER A 665 -35.62 23.16 -1.46
CA SER A 665 -34.82 24.38 -1.30
C SER A 665 -34.20 24.79 -2.62
N ASP A 666 -34.14 26.09 -2.88
CA ASP A 666 -33.43 26.74 -3.99
C ASP A 666 -32.10 27.38 -3.56
N ALA A 667 -31.67 27.11 -2.32
CA ALA A 667 -30.45 27.68 -1.79
C ALA A 667 -29.22 27.08 -2.48
N ARG A 668 -28.29 27.97 -2.83
CA ARG A 668 -27.06 27.64 -3.54
C ARG A 668 -25.85 27.76 -2.62
N GLY A 669 -24.88 26.88 -2.82
CA GLY A 669 -23.60 26.91 -2.13
C GLY A 669 -22.50 26.28 -2.98
N VAL A 670 -21.27 26.76 -2.81
CA VAL A 670 -20.09 26.22 -3.48
C VAL A 670 -19.13 25.74 -2.41
N VAL A 671 -18.66 24.50 -2.54
CA VAL A 671 -17.64 23.90 -1.69
C VAL A 671 -16.36 23.80 -2.51
N ASP A 672 -15.24 24.26 -1.95
CA ASP A 672 -13.92 24.24 -2.61
C ASP A 672 -13.30 22.83 -2.71
N PHE A 673 -14.01 21.81 -2.21
CA PHE A 673 -13.63 20.38 -2.16
C PHE A 673 -12.19 20.12 -1.70
N GLY A 674 -11.59 21.05 -0.95
CA GLY A 674 -10.21 21.00 -0.48
C GLY A 674 -9.14 21.14 -1.57
N GLU A 675 -9.43 21.80 -2.70
CA GLU A 675 -8.45 22.10 -3.75
C GLU A 675 -7.19 22.79 -3.19
N GLY A 676 -6.01 22.38 -3.68
CA GLY A 676 -4.73 22.93 -3.23
C GLY A 676 -4.33 22.56 -1.79
N GLY A 677 -5.01 21.57 -1.19
CA GLY A 677 -4.65 21.00 0.10
C GLY A 677 -3.37 20.15 0.06
N GLY A 678 -2.94 19.72 1.25
CA GLY A 678 -1.74 18.89 1.44
C GLY A 678 -0.69 19.54 2.32
N PRO A 679 0.35 18.79 2.73
CA PRO A 679 1.41 19.30 3.58
C PRO A 679 2.34 20.22 2.78
N THR A 680 2.61 21.39 3.33
CA THR A 680 3.63 22.33 2.84
C THR A 680 4.85 22.41 3.75
N ASP A 681 4.75 21.85 4.95
CA ASP A 681 5.85 21.71 5.90
C ASP A 681 6.83 20.60 5.52
N ARG A 682 7.95 20.54 6.26
CA ARG A 682 8.98 19.52 6.09
C ARG A 682 8.44 18.11 6.39
N GLN A 683 8.61 17.20 5.44
CA GLN A 683 8.37 15.77 5.58
C GLN A 683 9.70 15.04 5.65
N ARG A 684 9.89 14.19 6.67
CA ARG A 684 11.16 13.51 6.96
C ARG A 684 10.92 12.03 7.19
N MET A 685 11.58 11.18 6.41
CA MET A 685 11.33 9.74 6.41
C MET A 685 12.64 8.97 6.43
N VAL A 686 12.70 7.89 7.21
CA VAL A 686 13.81 6.93 7.23
C VAL A 686 13.31 5.60 6.70
N PHE A 687 13.97 5.11 5.67
CA PHE A 687 13.62 3.89 4.96
C PHE A 687 14.13 2.66 5.70
N GLY A 688 13.37 1.57 5.64
CA GLY A 688 13.73 0.30 6.27
C GLY A 688 13.64 0.30 7.80
N TYR A 689 13.39 1.43 8.46
CA TYR A 689 13.29 1.51 9.91
C TYR A 689 11.96 0.93 10.43
N PRO A 690 11.97 -0.16 11.22
CA PRO A 690 10.76 -0.83 11.69
C PRO A 690 10.27 -0.33 13.07
N GLY A 691 10.93 0.70 13.63
CA GLY A 691 10.58 1.23 14.94
C GLY A 691 9.19 1.88 14.97
N ARG A 692 8.56 1.83 16.13
CA ARG A 692 7.21 2.36 16.37
C ARG A 692 7.21 3.81 16.88
N GLU A 693 8.39 4.39 17.04
CA GLU A 693 8.59 5.79 17.42
C GLU A 693 9.48 6.45 16.38
N ASP A 694 9.34 7.77 16.18
CA ASP A 694 10.17 8.49 15.22
C ASP A 694 11.63 8.57 15.71
N LEU A 695 12.59 8.46 14.80
CA LEU A 695 13.98 8.77 15.10
C LEU A 695 14.14 10.29 15.29
N LYS A 696 14.93 10.68 16.28
CA LYS A 696 15.24 12.09 16.54
C LYS A 696 16.68 12.38 16.15
N ASP A 697 16.88 13.37 15.28
CA ASP A 697 18.23 13.83 14.93
C ASP A 697 18.81 14.77 16.01
N SER A 698 20.09 15.11 15.88
CA SER A 698 20.86 15.99 16.77
C SER A 698 20.33 17.43 16.80
N ALA A 699 19.59 17.85 15.78
CA ALA A 699 18.88 19.13 15.73
C ALA A 699 17.46 19.05 16.34
N GLY A 700 17.05 17.86 16.79
CA GLY A 700 15.77 17.60 17.41
C GLY A 700 14.62 17.36 16.45
N ASN A 701 14.87 17.25 15.14
CA ASN A 701 13.82 16.94 14.17
C ASN A 701 13.44 15.45 14.26
N LEU A 702 12.15 15.19 14.03
CA LEU A 702 11.61 13.84 14.00
C LEU A 702 11.59 13.28 12.57
N TRP A 703 12.02 12.03 12.45
CA TRP A 703 12.12 11.26 11.22
C TRP A 703 11.34 9.96 11.38
N ARG A 704 10.26 9.82 10.61
CA ARG A 704 9.33 8.69 10.73
C ARG A 704 9.69 7.54 9.80
N PRO A 705 9.22 6.30 10.03
CA PRO A 705 9.34 5.21 9.07
C PRO A 705 8.81 5.58 7.68
N ALA A 706 9.55 5.26 6.61
CA ALA A 706 9.11 5.48 5.25
C ALA A 706 8.20 4.35 4.76
N THR A 707 6.92 4.66 4.51
CA THR A 707 5.92 3.67 4.08
C THR A 707 5.24 4.01 2.75
N GLU A 708 5.47 5.21 2.20
CA GLU A 708 4.74 5.76 1.02
C GLU A 708 5.50 5.54 -0.30
N TRP A 709 5.99 4.33 -0.53
CA TRP A 709 6.85 4.02 -1.68
C TRP A 709 6.49 2.67 -2.33
N VAL A 710 6.86 2.50 -3.59
CA VAL A 710 6.50 1.36 -4.42
C VAL A 710 7.75 0.64 -4.92
N ILE A 711 7.70 -0.68 -4.92
CA ILE A 711 8.66 -1.57 -5.57
C ILE A 711 7.90 -2.74 -6.20
N ARG A 712 8.22 -3.10 -7.45
CA ARG A 712 7.52 -4.18 -8.16
C ARG A 712 8.21 -5.53 -7.95
N THR A 713 8.03 -6.14 -6.78
CA THR A 713 8.65 -7.43 -6.41
C THR A 713 7.87 -8.67 -6.88
N GLY A 714 6.63 -8.52 -7.33
CA GLY A 714 5.77 -9.60 -7.85
C GLY A 714 4.51 -9.85 -7.01
N THR A 715 3.52 -10.54 -7.60
CA THR A 715 2.25 -10.90 -6.94
C THR A 715 2.49 -11.66 -5.64
N LEU A 716 1.73 -11.35 -4.59
CA LEU A 716 1.81 -11.99 -3.25
C LEU A 716 3.17 -11.91 -2.54
N THR A 717 4.10 -11.08 -3.00
CA THR A 717 5.40 -10.90 -2.32
C THR A 717 5.32 -9.92 -1.15
N ASP A 718 6.17 -10.09 -0.15
CA ASP A 718 6.32 -9.13 0.95
C ASP A 718 7.46 -8.14 0.65
N SER A 719 7.11 -6.86 0.43
CA SER A 719 8.08 -5.81 0.18
C SER A 719 9.04 -5.59 1.35
N VAL A 720 8.60 -5.85 2.60
CA VAL A 720 9.45 -5.73 3.78
C VAL A 720 10.58 -6.76 3.73
N GLU A 721 10.24 -8.03 3.56
CA GLU A 721 11.22 -9.12 3.44
C GLU A 721 12.18 -8.91 2.25
N LYS A 722 11.64 -8.48 1.10
CA LYS A 722 12.41 -8.40 -0.14
C LYS A 722 13.31 -7.18 -0.27
N ALA A 723 12.99 -6.08 0.42
CA ALA A 723 13.60 -4.79 0.10
C ALA A 723 13.97 -3.92 1.32
N TRP A 724 13.53 -4.24 2.54
CA TRP A 724 13.86 -3.43 3.72
C TRP A 724 15.08 -3.97 4.46
N TRP A 725 16.02 -3.09 4.78
CA TRP A 725 17.06 -3.36 5.77
C TRP A 725 16.57 -2.99 7.17
N THR A 726 15.79 -3.90 7.77
CA THR A 726 15.13 -3.70 9.08
C THR A 726 16.05 -3.80 10.29
N SER A 727 17.18 -4.50 10.16
CA SER A 727 18.20 -4.60 11.22
C SER A 727 19.22 -3.48 11.06
N PRO A 728 19.52 -2.66 12.08
CA PRO A 728 20.49 -1.58 11.94
C PRO A 728 21.90 -2.12 11.65
N VAL A 729 22.67 -1.42 10.83
CA VAL A 729 24.10 -1.71 10.69
C VAL A 729 24.81 -1.45 12.02
N ILE A 730 25.63 -2.42 12.44
CA ILE A 730 26.37 -2.34 13.72
C ILE A 730 27.60 -1.43 13.57
N ARG A 731 28.20 -1.38 12.37
CA ARG A 731 29.36 -0.52 12.09
C ARG A 731 29.03 0.97 12.27
N PRO A 732 29.95 1.77 12.82
CA PRO A 732 29.75 3.22 12.95
C PRO A 732 29.55 3.88 11.59
N ILE A 733 28.58 4.80 11.50
CA ILE A 733 28.41 5.67 10.34
C ILE A 733 29.23 6.93 10.54
N LEU A 734 30.19 7.17 9.64
CA LEU A 734 31.09 8.32 9.69
C LEU A 734 30.53 9.51 8.90
N GLY A 735 31.12 10.69 9.10
CA GLY A 735 30.80 11.89 8.29
C GLY A 735 29.46 12.54 8.58
N THR A 736 28.82 12.19 9.70
CA THR A 736 27.52 12.73 10.13
C THR A 736 27.46 12.87 11.65
N SER A 737 26.65 13.81 12.14
CA SER A 737 26.21 13.93 13.53
C SER A 737 25.04 12.99 13.87
N ASP A 738 24.39 12.41 12.84
CA ASP A 738 23.12 11.71 12.94
C ASP A 738 23.23 10.29 12.38
N PRO A 739 24.09 9.43 12.94
CA PRO A 739 24.40 8.13 12.37
C PRO A 739 23.17 7.23 12.22
N ASP A 740 22.21 7.30 13.15
CA ASP A 740 21.02 6.43 13.15
C ASP A 740 20.11 6.64 11.92
N LEU A 741 20.17 7.80 11.26
CA LEU A 741 19.45 8.04 10.00
C LEU A 741 19.99 7.21 8.82
N TYR A 742 21.18 6.59 8.95
CA TYR A 742 21.86 5.86 7.88
C TYR A 742 22.02 4.36 8.15
N ARG A 743 21.56 3.87 9.30
CA ARG A 743 21.77 2.47 9.73
C ARG A 743 20.75 1.50 9.14
N TYR A 744 19.63 2.03 8.66
CA TYR A 744 18.56 1.32 7.97
C TYR A 744 18.60 1.67 6.48
N GLY A 745 17.66 1.16 5.70
CA GLY A 745 17.49 1.58 4.31
C GLY A 745 16.59 0.64 3.54
N VAL A 746 16.35 0.95 2.28
CA VAL A 746 15.70 0.04 1.33
C VAL A 746 16.59 -0.15 0.11
N HIS A 747 16.38 -1.25 -0.61
CA HIS A 747 17.09 -1.53 -1.85
C HIS A 747 16.21 -2.22 -2.90
N GLY A 748 16.63 -2.15 -4.16
CA GLY A 748 15.99 -2.87 -5.25
C GLY A 748 16.46 -2.37 -6.61
N ARG A 749 16.18 -3.13 -7.67
CA ARG A 749 16.55 -2.74 -9.06
C ARG A 749 15.91 -1.41 -9.48
N GLU A 750 14.65 -1.23 -9.14
CA GLU A 750 13.92 0.04 -9.31
C GLU A 750 12.85 0.14 -8.23
N PHE A 751 12.76 1.31 -7.59
CA PHE A 751 11.69 1.66 -6.66
C PHE A 751 11.50 3.18 -6.63
N TRP A 752 10.36 3.65 -6.13
CA TRP A 752 10.07 5.08 -6.09
C TRP A 752 9.22 5.49 -4.87
N LEU A 753 9.49 6.69 -4.35
CA LEU A 753 8.68 7.37 -3.34
C LEU A 753 7.63 8.25 -4.04
N ASN A 754 6.39 8.20 -3.56
CA ASN A 754 5.30 9.08 -3.99
C ASN A 754 4.89 9.99 -2.84
N ALA A 755 5.61 11.09 -2.64
CA ALA A 755 5.33 12.01 -1.53
C ALA A 755 4.13 12.90 -1.85
N THR A 756 3.07 12.81 -1.04
CA THR A 756 1.91 13.73 -1.12
C THR A 756 2.32 15.10 -0.58
N VAL A 757 2.13 16.15 -1.37
CA VAL A 757 2.50 17.53 -1.03
C VAL A 757 1.42 18.51 -1.49
N GLY A 758 1.33 19.65 -0.80
CA GLY A 758 0.55 20.80 -1.26
C GLY A 758 1.28 21.58 -2.36
N PRO A 759 0.63 22.59 -2.98
CA PRO A 759 1.29 23.48 -3.92
C PRO A 759 2.43 24.27 -3.26
N GLY A 760 3.57 24.39 -3.93
CA GLY A 760 4.71 25.13 -3.40
C GLY A 760 6.02 24.78 -4.10
N MET A 761 7.09 25.45 -3.68
CA MET A 761 8.46 25.19 -4.11
C MET A 761 9.21 24.47 -3.00
N TYR A 762 9.85 23.34 -3.32
CA TYR A 762 10.47 22.46 -2.34
C TYR A 762 11.93 22.18 -2.67
N HIS A 763 12.71 21.86 -1.64
CA HIS A 763 13.92 21.06 -1.77
C HIS A 763 13.63 19.59 -1.50
N VAL A 764 14.46 18.72 -2.09
CA VAL A 764 14.54 17.29 -1.81
C VAL A 764 15.96 16.99 -1.33
N ARG A 765 16.09 16.46 -0.12
CA ARG A 765 17.36 15.96 0.43
C ARG A 765 17.31 14.44 0.51
N LEU A 766 18.28 13.79 -0.12
CA LEU A 766 18.45 12.34 -0.14
C LEU A 766 19.68 11.97 0.68
N LYS A 767 19.52 11.01 1.60
CA LYS A 767 20.60 10.54 2.48
C LYS A 767 21.02 9.15 2.05
N PHE A 768 22.31 8.98 1.78
CA PHE A 768 22.93 7.73 1.34
C PHE A 768 24.08 7.31 2.26
N ALA A 769 24.26 6.01 2.43
CA ALA A 769 25.48 5.41 2.96
C ALA A 769 25.65 3.97 2.42
N ALA A 770 26.83 3.65 1.90
CA ALA A 770 27.17 2.31 1.44
C ALA A 770 27.58 1.43 2.64
N THR A 771 26.62 0.81 3.32
CA THR A 771 26.84 0.20 4.65
C THR A 771 26.81 -1.34 4.66
N ARG A 772 26.47 -1.97 3.54
CA ARG A 772 26.22 -3.42 3.43
C ARG A 772 27.28 -4.19 2.64
N GLY A 773 28.46 -3.59 2.41
CA GLY A 773 29.52 -4.22 1.62
C GLY A 773 29.10 -4.50 0.18
N LEU A 774 28.31 -3.59 -0.39
CA LEU A 774 27.88 -3.66 -1.78
C LEU A 774 28.96 -3.03 -2.66
N ASP A 775 29.32 -3.70 -3.75
CA ASP A 775 30.11 -3.10 -4.82
C ASP A 775 29.27 -1.98 -5.45
N THR A 776 29.61 -0.74 -5.13
CA THR A 776 28.87 0.46 -5.54
C THR A 776 29.11 0.86 -7.00
N CYS A 777 30.10 0.28 -7.67
CA CYS A 777 30.23 0.40 -9.12
C CYS A 777 29.14 -0.43 -9.83
N ASN A 778 28.85 -1.62 -9.32
CA ASN A 778 27.75 -2.45 -9.82
C ASN A 778 26.38 -1.97 -9.30
N ASN A 779 26.29 -1.59 -8.03
CA ASN A 779 25.09 -1.05 -7.36
C ASN A 779 25.04 0.49 -7.41
N CYS A 780 25.43 1.06 -8.55
CA CYS A 780 25.40 2.51 -8.72
C CYS A 780 23.95 3.02 -8.78
N VAL A 781 23.71 4.22 -8.25
CA VAL A 781 22.36 4.77 -8.06
C VAL A 781 22.09 5.87 -9.08
N THR A 782 21.04 5.70 -9.86
CA THR A 782 20.45 6.76 -10.70
C THR A 782 19.17 7.26 -10.04
N VAL A 783 19.01 8.58 -9.99
CA VAL A 783 17.84 9.23 -9.37
C VAL A 783 17.16 10.15 -10.37
N ALA A 784 15.83 10.05 -10.44
CA ALA A 784 14.98 11.01 -11.12
C ALA A 784 13.96 11.60 -10.15
N ILE A 785 13.73 12.91 -10.25
CA ILE A 785 12.68 13.63 -9.49
C ILE A 785 11.63 14.12 -10.49
N ASN A 786 10.36 13.76 -10.27
CA ASN A 786 9.25 14.05 -11.19
C ASN A 786 9.51 13.62 -12.65
N GLY A 787 10.25 12.53 -12.82
CA GLY A 787 10.66 12.00 -14.12
C GLY A 787 11.89 12.68 -14.74
N GLN A 788 12.43 13.74 -14.14
CA GLN A 788 13.66 14.40 -14.59
C GLN A 788 14.90 13.75 -13.94
N PRO A 789 15.88 13.24 -14.69
CA PRO A 789 17.13 12.73 -14.13
C PRO A 789 17.89 13.83 -13.40
N VAL A 790 18.24 13.60 -12.14
CA VAL A 790 19.02 14.54 -11.31
C VAL A 790 20.38 13.95 -10.89
N VAL A 791 20.52 12.64 -10.94
CA VAL A 791 21.77 11.90 -10.68
C VAL A 791 21.82 10.70 -11.60
N GLU A 792 22.97 10.45 -12.24
CA GLU A 792 23.20 9.27 -13.08
C GLU A 792 24.37 8.44 -12.56
N ARG A 793 24.12 7.14 -12.37
CA ARG A 793 25.11 6.12 -12.01
C ARG A 793 26.06 6.54 -10.89
N MET A 794 25.52 7.04 -9.79
CA MET A 794 26.34 7.47 -8.66
C MET A 794 26.97 6.28 -7.95
N ASP A 795 28.28 6.33 -7.80
CA ASP A 795 29.04 5.54 -6.83
C ASP A 795 28.88 6.20 -5.45
N VAL A 796 28.07 5.58 -4.58
CA VAL A 796 27.75 6.13 -3.27
C VAL A 796 28.98 6.17 -2.36
N ALA A 797 29.82 5.13 -2.37
CA ALA A 797 30.99 5.06 -1.50
C ALA A 797 32.04 6.11 -1.90
N ALA A 798 32.30 6.26 -3.20
CA ALA A 798 33.17 7.30 -3.71
C ALA A 798 32.61 8.70 -3.42
N THR A 799 31.30 8.91 -3.62
CA THR A 799 30.62 10.20 -3.34
C THR A 799 30.71 10.59 -1.86
N ALA A 800 30.51 9.62 -0.96
CA ALA A 800 30.64 9.84 0.47
C ALA A 800 32.10 10.07 0.86
N GLY A 801 33.07 9.61 0.08
CA GLY A 801 34.44 9.46 0.53
C GLY A 801 34.53 8.39 1.62
N GLY A 802 33.91 7.24 1.40
CA GLY A 802 34.05 6.03 2.23
C GLY A 802 32.84 5.10 2.12
N PRO A 803 33.01 3.77 2.18
CA PRO A 803 31.94 2.95 2.72
C PRO A 803 31.68 3.31 4.20
N ASP A 804 30.51 2.95 4.71
CA ASP A 804 30.04 3.30 6.06
C ASP A 804 30.10 4.82 6.37
N ARG A 805 30.05 5.69 5.35
CA ARG A 805 30.07 7.15 5.49
C ARG A 805 28.85 7.79 4.86
N ALA A 806 28.33 8.84 5.50
CA ALA A 806 27.16 9.56 5.04
C ALA A 806 27.45 10.44 3.81
N ALA A 807 26.55 10.43 2.83
CA ALA A 807 26.47 11.37 1.73
C ALA A 807 25.05 11.93 1.61
N ASP A 808 24.93 13.25 1.63
CA ASP A 808 23.66 13.97 1.44
C ASP A 808 23.65 14.64 0.07
N LEU A 809 22.63 14.36 -0.73
CA LEU A 809 22.37 15.11 -1.96
C LEU A 809 21.17 16.03 -1.77
N VAL A 810 21.26 17.25 -2.27
CA VAL A 810 20.20 18.26 -2.12
C VAL A 810 19.85 18.85 -3.48
N PHE A 811 18.58 18.80 -3.81
CA PHE A 811 18.00 19.40 -5.01
C PHE A 811 17.00 20.46 -4.58
N SER A 812 17.03 21.64 -5.19
CA SER A 812 16.13 22.76 -4.89
C SER A 812 15.19 23.01 -6.05
N ASP A 813 14.25 23.92 -5.87
CA ASP A 813 13.33 24.39 -6.92
C ASP A 813 12.45 23.26 -7.52
N ILE A 814 12.03 22.33 -6.66
CA ILE A 814 11.16 21.22 -7.05
C ILE A 814 9.70 21.60 -6.80
N GLU A 815 8.93 21.68 -7.88
CA GLU A 815 7.47 21.83 -7.81
C GLU A 815 6.78 20.47 -7.88
N PRO A 816 5.68 20.26 -7.13
CA PRO A 816 4.86 19.06 -7.25
C PRO A 816 4.26 18.89 -8.64
N ARG A 817 4.18 17.64 -9.13
CA ARG A 817 3.35 17.26 -10.27
C ARG A 817 2.09 16.57 -9.78
N ASN A 818 0.91 17.12 -10.08
CA ASN A 818 -0.37 16.55 -9.66
C ASN A 818 -0.43 16.34 -8.14
N GLY A 819 0.09 17.30 -7.37
CA GLY A 819 0.15 17.26 -5.90
C GLY A 819 1.12 16.22 -5.31
N ALA A 820 2.07 15.72 -6.09
CA ALA A 820 3.07 14.76 -5.62
C ALA A 820 4.49 15.14 -6.06
N ILE A 821 5.48 14.79 -5.24
CA ILE A 821 6.88 14.74 -5.64
C ILE A 821 7.27 13.27 -5.74
N GLU A 822 7.53 12.81 -6.97
CA GLU A 822 8.06 11.47 -7.23
C GLU A 822 9.57 11.48 -7.12
N ILE A 823 10.14 10.53 -6.38
CA ILE A 823 11.58 10.28 -6.36
C ILE A 823 11.82 8.84 -6.73
N ARG A 824 12.39 8.62 -7.91
CA ARG A 824 12.61 7.29 -8.50
C ARG A 824 14.09 6.93 -8.46
N PHE A 825 14.38 5.73 -7.98
CA PHE A 825 15.72 5.19 -7.82
C PHE A 825 15.89 3.98 -8.73
N ARG A 826 17.01 3.91 -9.46
CA ARG A 826 17.38 2.79 -10.32
C ARG A 826 18.80 2.34 -10.04
N GLY A 827 18.97 1.03 -9.87
CA GLY A 827 20.24 0.38 -9.61
C GLY A 827 20.94 -0.07 -10.89
N GLY A 828 22.26 0.11 -10.92
CA GLY A 828 23.09 -0.34 -12.04
C GLY A 828 22.85 0.44 -13.34
N ASP A 829 23.22 -0.19 -14.45
CA ASP A 829 23.03 0.32 -15.81
C ASP A 829 22.83 -0.86 -16.77
N HIS A 830 21.56 -1.22 -16.97
CA HIS A 830 21.17 -2.33 -17.84
C HIS A 830 21.62 -2.12 -19.30
N GLN A 831 21.68 -0.88 -19.79
CA GLN A 831 22.15 -0.61 -21.16
C GLN A 831 23.63 -0.95 -21.32
N ARG A 832 24.37 -1.05 -20.21
CA ARG A 832 25.79 -1.39 -20.16
C ARG A 832 26.07 -2.74 -19.51
N GLY A 833 25.04 -3.57 -19.32
CA GLY A 833 25.18 -4.91 -18.73
C GLY A 833 25.47 -4.93 -17.23
N ILE A 834 25.30 -3.80 -16.53
CA ILE A 834 25.56 -3.70 -15.09
C ILE A 834 24.26 -4.01 -14.34
N SER A 835 24.21 -5.21 -13.76
CA SER A 835 23.12 -5.61 -12.88
C SER A 835 23.43 -5.16 -11.45
N GLY A 836 22.63 -4.24 -10.92
CA GLY A 836 22.76 -3.78 -9.53
C GLY A 836 21.44 -3.25 -8.98
N GLU A 837 21.45 -2.96 -7.69
CA GLU A 837 20.30 -2.42 -6.97
C GLU A 837 20.61 -1.00 -6.47
N ALA A 838 19.62 -0.13 -6.56
CA ALA A 838 19.69 1.15 -5.88
C ALA A 838 19.37 0.94 -4.40
N PHE A 839 19.78 1.90 -3.58
CA PHE A 839 19.41 1.95 -2.17
C PHE A 839 19.34 3.39 -1.67
N VAL A 840 18.58 3.61 -0.60
CA VAL A 840 18.46 4.91 0.08
C VAL A 840 18.18 4.70 1.57
N GLN A 841 18.73 5.59 2.41
CA GLN A 841 18.57 5.53 3.86
C GLN A 841 17.42 6.41 4.33
N ALA A 842 17.37 7.68 3.88
CA ALA A 842 16.38 8.64 4.33
C ALA A 842 16.12 9.75 3.31
N VAL A 843 14.94 10.37 3.40
CA VAL A 843 14.51 11.46 2.53
C VAL A 843 13.90 12.57 3.38
N GLU A 844 14.27 13.82 3.07
CA GLU A 844 13.55 15.02 3.51
C GLU A 844 13.02 15.79 2.31
N ILE A 845 11.77 16.24 2.38
CA ILE A 845 11.14 17.14 1.42
C ILE A 845 10.66 18.34 2.22
N GLY A 846 10.96 19.56 1.79
CA GLY A 846 10.55 20.74 2.56
C GLY A 846 10.69 22.05 1.81
N PRO A 847 10.17 23.16 2.35
CA PRO A 847 10.32 24.47 1.76
C PRO A 847 11.68 25.10 2.14
N GLY A 848 12.12 26.05 1.32
CA GLY A 848 13.33 26.85 1.55
C GLY A 848 14.63 26.12 1.18
N PRO A 849 15.78 26.56 1.71
CA PRO A 849 17.06 25.96 1.36
C PRO A 849 17.19 24.56 1.98
N GLY A 850 17.61 23.59 1.17
CA GLY A 850 17.86 22.20 1.61
C GLY A 850 19.25 21.95 2.18
N GLY A 851 20.10 22.99 2.28
CA GLY A 851 21.48 22.91 2.78
C GLY A 851 22.49 22.41 1.74
N THR A 852 23.67 21.99 2.20
CA THR A 852 24.79 21.58 1.34
C THR A 852 24.55 20.23 0.68
N SER A 853 24.83 20.13 -0.62
CA SER A 853 24.86 18.87 -1.36
C SER A 853 26.30 18.38 -1.53
N ALA A 854 26.53 17.07 -1.33
CA ALA A 854 27.72 16.41 -1.86
C ALA A 854 27.70 16.43 -3.40
N LYS A 855 28.88 16.33 -4.02
CA LYS A 855 29.02 16.23 -5.47
C LYS A 855 29.02 14.76 -5.88
N PRO A 856 28.00 14.26 -6.61
CA PRO A 856 27.96 12.88 -7.05
C PRO A 856 29.20 12.48 -7.87
N ILE A 857 29.76 11.32 -7.57
CA ILE A 857 30.81 10.69 -8.36
C ILE A 857 30.15 9.64 -9.24
N THR A 858 30.16 9.87 -10.55
CA THR A 858 29.53 8.98 -11.54
C THR A 858 30.46 7.83 -11.92
N VAL A 859 29.91 6.62 -12.01
CA VAL A 859 30.60 5.45 -12.57
C VAL A 859 30.67 5.61 -14.10
N LEU A 860 31.89 5.52 -14.65
CA LEU A 860 32.14 5.71 -16.08
C LEU A 860 31.67 4.53 -16.92
N ALA A 861 31.81 3.31 -16.42
CA ALA A 861 31.24 2.08 -16.97
C ALA A 861 31.08 1.06 -15.84
N ARG A 862 31.99 0.11 -15.67
CA ARG A 862 32.06 -0.84 -14.53
C ARG A 862 33.50 -0.94 -14.03
N ASN A 863 33.72 -1.55 -12.87
CA ASN A 863 35.08 -1.90 -12.45
C ASN A 863 35.65 -3.00 -13.38
N LEU A 864 36.79 -2.72 -14.00
CA LEU A 864 37.47 -3.63 -14.92
C LEU A 864 38.53 -4.50 -14.22
N LEU A 865 38.88 -4.19 -12.97
CA LEU A 865 39.83 -4.96 -12.18
C LEU A 865 39.19 -6.26 -11.66
N ARG A 866 39.99 -7.32 -11.61
CA ARG A 866 39.62 -8.61 -11.00
C ARG A 866 40.10 -8.66 -9.55
N ASN A 867 39.33 -9.32 -8.71
CA ASN A 867 39.63 -9.47 -7.28
C ASN A 867 39.95 -8.13 -6.61
N ALA A 868 39.16 -7.11 -6.92
CA ALA A 868 39.49 -5.73 -6.63
C ALA A 868 39.37 -5.34 -5.14
N GLY A 869 38.57 -6.11 -4.39
CA GLY A 869 38.52 -6.07 -2.92
C GLY A 869 39.45 -7.08 -2.23
N PHE A 870 40.38 -7.71 -2.95
CA PHE A 870 41.38 -8.63 -2.36
C PHE A 870 40.80 -9.80 -1.54
N GLU A 871 39.63 -10.30 -1.90
CA GLU A 871 38.94 -11.40 -1.21
C GLU A 871 39.54 -12.79 -1.52
N GLN A 872 40.22 -12.91 -2.67
CA GLN A 872 40.80 -14.17 -3.14
C GLN A 872 42.33 -14.13 -3.06
N TRP A 873 42.93 -15.21 -2.55
CA TRP A 873 44.38 -15.31 -2.34
C TRP A 873 44.88 -16.67 -2.80
N GLU A 874 46.11 -16.69 -3.33
CA GLU A 874 46.77 -17.93 -3.75
C GLU A 874 47.30 -18.71 -2.55
N ASP A 875 47.25 -20.04 -2.63
CA ASP A 875 47.70 -20.95 -1.57
C ASP A 875 49.24 -20.97 -1.52
N PRO A 876 49.90 -20.85 -0.34
CA PRO A 876 51.36 -20.70 -0.23
C PRO A 876 52.19 -21.89 -0.73
N SER A 877 51.55 -23.01 -1.08
CA SER A 877 52.21 -24.25 -1.48
C SER A 877 52.84 -24.22 -2.88
N ALA A 878 52.57 -23.19 -3.70
CA ALA A 878 52.97 -23.15 -5.10
C ALA A 878 54.20 -22.27 -5.44
N ALA A 879 54.79 -21.51 -4.52
CA ALA A 879 56.03 -20.77 -4.84
C ALA A 879 56.86 -20.41 -3.60
N ALA A 880 58.16 -20.71 -3.68
CA ALA A 880 59.20 -20.34 -2.71
C ALA A 880 59.48 -18.82 -2.68
N ARG A 881 58.47 -17.98 -2.40
CA ARG A 881 58.61 -16.54 -2.16
C ARG A 881 57.88 -16.14 -0.89
N SER A 882 58.46 -15.21 -0.14
CA SER A 882 57.95 -14.74 1.15
C SER A 882 56.59 -14.04 1.01
N GLY A 883 55.50 -14.73 1.36
CA GLY A 883 54.16 -14.15 1.58
C GLY A 883 53.08 -14.63 0.61
N SER A 884 51.82 -14.67 1.07
CA SER A 884 50.65 -14.93 0.24
C SER A 884 50.38 -13.73 -0.67
N VAL A 885 50.04 -13.96 -1.95
CA VAL A 885 49.71 -12.90 -2.92
C VAL A 885 48.21 -12.95 -3.23
N PRO A 886 47.51 -11.81 -3.36
CA PRO A 886 46.11 -11.82 -3.77
C PRO A 886 45.98 -12.30 -5.22
N SER A 887 45.03 -13.19 -5.48
CA SER A 887 44.82 -13.79 -6.81
C SER A 887 44.57 -12.71 -7.86
N SER A 888 45.09 -12.89 -9.08
CA SER A 888 45.00 -11.93 -10.20
C SER A 888 45.79 -10.63 -10.05
N TRP A 889 46.54 -10.44 -8.96
CA TRP A 889 47.37 -9.26 -8.74
C TRP A 889 48.86 -9.60 -8.83
N ARG A 890 49.65 -8.66 -9.34
CA ARG A 890 51.11 -8.77 -9.35
C ARG A 890 51.69 -7.83 -8.31
N VAL A 891 52.61 -8.33 -7.49
CA VAL A 891 53.39 -7.53 -6.55
C VAL A 891 54.84 -7.48 -6.99
N GLU A 892 55.36 -6.28 -7.19
CA GLU A 892 56.73 -5.99 -7.58
C GLU A 892 57.48 -5.39 -6.38
N LEU A 893 58.61 -5.99 -6.02
CA LEU A 893 59.47 -5.57 -4.90
C LEU A 893 60.82 -5.11 -5.45
N PRO A 894 61.16 -3.80 -5.39
CA PRO A 894 62.48 -3.30 -5.76
C PRO A 894 63.59 -3.94 -4.91
N ALA A 895 64.78 -4.10 -5.50
CA ALA A 895 65.94 -4.65 -4.81
C ALA A 895 66.24 -3.89 -3.50
N GLY A 896 66.46 -4.62 -2.41
CA GLY A 896 66.66 -4.07 -1.06
C GLY A 896 65.38 -3.85 -0.24
N SER A 897 64.19 -4.14 -0.80
CA SER A 897 62.92 -4.03 -0.06
C SER A 897 62.67 -5.26 0.81
N HIS A 898 62.42 -5.05 2.11
CA HIS A 898 62.10 -6.07 3.10
C HIS A 898 60.63 -5.90 3.57
N VAL A 899 59.71 -6.09 2.63
CA VAL A 899 58.27 -5.95 2.86
C VAL A 899 57.57 -7.31 2.88
N LYS A 900 56.54 -7.43 3.71
CA LYS A 900 55.65 -8.59 3.80
C LYS A 900 54.31 -8.23 3.18
N ILE A 901 53.83 -9.11 2.29
CA ILE A 901 52.48 -9.06 1.74
C ILE A 901 51.60 -10.00 2.55
N GLY A 902 50.48 -9.49 3.04
CA GLY A 902 49.58 -10.24 3.89
C GLY A 902 48.16 -9.73 3.85
N ARG A 903 47.30 -10.42 4.59
CA ARG A 903 45.88 -10.12 4.72
C ARG A 903 45.66 -9.18 5.88
N GLU A 904 44.83 -8.16 5.70
CA GLU A 904 44.47 -7.25 6.78
C GLU A 904 43.74 -7.99 7.92
N SER A 905 42.96 -9.04 7.62
CA SER A 905 42.29 -9.87 8.62
C SER A 905 43.22 -10.62 9.58
N GLN A 906 44.52 -10.71 9.24
CA GLN A 906 45.53 -11.38 10.07
C GLN A 906 46.27 -10.41 11.00
N ALA A 907 45.96 -9.11 10.95
CA ALA A 907 46.56 -8.09 11.82
C ALA A 907 45.79 -7.95 13.14
N ALA A 908 46.48 -7.52 14.20
CA ALA A 908 45.90 -7.27 15.52
C ALA A 908 46.15 -5.81 15.95
N PRO A 909 45.12 -5.08 16.43
CA PRO A 909 43.72 -5.47 16.49
C PRO A 909 43.10 -5.63 15.09
N LEU A 910 42.10 -6.50 14.95
CA LEU A 910 41.40 -6.76 13.69
C LEU A 910 40.94 -5.44 13.05
N PRO A 911 41.50 -5.04 11.89
CA PRO A 911 41.21 -3.74 11.29
C PRO A 911 39.87 -3.77 10.54
N HIS A 912 39.20 -2.61 10.47
CA HIS A 912 38.02 -2.43 9.61
C HIS A 912 38.46 -2.42 8.15
N VAL A 913 37.84 -3.26 7.32
CA VAL A 913 38.01 -3.27 5.85
C VAL A 913 36.83 -2.54 5.17
N PRO A 914 37.09 -1.68 4.17
CA PRO A 914 36.08 -0.96 3.40
C PRO A 914 34.97 -1.84 2.78
N GLU A 915 35.32 -2.97 2.15
CA GLU A 915 34.38 -3.98 1.67
C GLU A 915 34.79 -5.40 2.11
N GLY A 916 33.84 -6.34 2.02
CA GLY A 916 34.16 -7.76 2.14
C GLY A 916 34.71 -8.19 3.50
N ARG A 917 35.63 -9.16 3.48
CA ARG A 917 36.27 -9.75 4.66
C ARG A 917 37.78 -9.50 4.70
N GLU A 918 38.36 -9.07 3.59
CA GLU A 918 39.81 -8.98 3.44
C GLU A 918 40.23 -7.64 2.83
N ALA A 919 41.48 -7.28 3.06
CA ALA A 919 42.15 -6.19 2.36
C ALA A 919 43.63 -6.56 2.23
N LEU A 920 44.30 -5.94 1.24
CA LEU A 920 45.72 -6.16 1.03
C LEU A 920 46.52 -5.33 2.03
N ARG A 921 47.33 -5.99 2.87
CA ARG A 921 48.27 -5.36 3.79
C ARG A 921 49.70 -5.50 3.31
N ILE A 922 50.44 -4.40 3.31
CA ILE A 922 51.87 -4.30 3.00
C ILE A 922 52.56 -3.78 4.26
N SER A 923 53.44 -4.56 4.88
CA SER A 923 54.15 -4.16 6.10
C SER A 923 55.65 -4.39 6.02
N GLY A 924 56.43 -3.78 6.91
CA GLY A 924 57.90 -3.89 6.94
C GLY A 924 58.57 -2.60 6.48
N GLN A 925 59.68 -2.71 5.72
CA GLN A 925 60.47 -1.55 5.28
C GLN A 925 60.90 -1.66 3.82
N GLY A 926 60.94 -0.53 3.11
CA GLY A 926 61.28 -0.47 1.69
C GLY A 926 60.07 -0.15 0.80
N ARG A 927 60.12 -0.56 -0.47
CA ARG A 927 59.08 -0.22 -1.45
C ARG A 927 58.33 -1.46 -1.93
N ALA A 928 57.05 -1.30 -2.22
CA ALA A 928 56.24 -2.30 -2.86
C ALA A 928 55.37 -1.65 -3.94
N ARG A 929 55.09 -2.40 -5.00
CA ARG A 929 54.18 -1.94 -6.05
C ARG A 929 53.20 -3.04 -6.39
N VAL A 930 51.91 -2.75 -6.24
CA VAL A 930 50.83 -3.70 -6.53
C VAL A 930 50.12 -3.26 -7.79
N VAL A 931 50.08 -4.14 -8.78
CA VAL A 931 49.63 -3.80 -10.13
C VAL A 931 48.67 -4.82 -10.72
N GLN A 932 47.76 -4.31 -11.54
CA GLN A 932 46.95 -5.11 -12.46
C GLN A 932 46.81 -4.35 -13.77
N GLU A 933 46.90 -5.07 -14.89
CA GLU A 933 46.78 -4.52 -16.23
C GLU A 933 45.45 -4.95 -16.83
N VAL A 934 44.77 -4.00 -17.47
CA VAL A 934 43.47 -4.22 -18.09
C VAL A 934 43.50 -3.70 -19.52
N ALA A 935 42.93 -4.46 -20.45
CA ALA A 935 42.70 -4.02 -21.82
C ALA A 935 41.67 -2.89 -21.87
N VAL A 936 42.01 -1.79 -22.54
CA VAL A 936 41.20 -0.58 -22.59
C VAL A 936 41.01 -0.10 -24.02
N ARG A 937 40.06 0.79 -24.22
CA ARG A 937 39.88 1.52 -25.47
C ARG A 937 40.85 2.71 -25.52
N PRO A 938 41.46 3.00 -26.68
CA PRO A 938 42.18 4.25 -26.88
C PRO A 938 41.20 5.43 -26.82
N GLN A 939 41.72 6.64 -26.59
CA GLN A 939 40.95 7.90 -26.62
C GLN A 939 39.70 7.90 -25.74
N SER A 940 39.77 7.22 -24.61
CA SER A 940 38.63 6.98 -23.72
C SER A 940 38.95 7.38 -22.29
N VAL A 941 37.94 7.81 -21.55
CA VAL A 941 38.11 8.25 -20.15
C VAL A 941 38.09 7.04 -19.23
N TYR A 942 39.06 6.98 -18.33
CA TYR A 942 39.14 6.01 -17.25
C TYR A 942 39.37 6.72 -15.92
N ARG A 943 38.86 6.15 -14.84
CA ARG A 943 39.23 6.54 -13.49
C ARG A 943 39.76 5.32 -12.75
N GLY A 944 40.90 5.51 -12.11
CA GLY A 944 41.43 4.59 -11.13
C GLY A 944 41.09 5.12 -9.74
N SER A 945 40.70 4.25 -8.83
CA SER A 945 40.62 4.58 -7.41
C SER A 945 40.97 3.42 -6.50
N ALA A 946 41.29 3.71 -5.24
CA ALA A 946 41.35 2.73 -4.16
C ALA A 946 41.09 3.42 -2.82
N TRP A 947 40.63 2.63 -1.87
CA TRP A 947 40.71 2.96 -0.46
C TRP A 947 42.08 2.59 0.06
N VAL A 948 42.74 3.52 0.74
CA VAL A 948 44.08 3.31 1.30
C VAL A 948 44.16 3.81 2.72
N ARG A 949 44.87 3.09 3.57
CA ARG A 949 45.16 3.49 4.95
C ARG A 949 46.62 3.19 5.27
N VAL A 950 47.26 4.10 6.00
CA VAL A 950 48.65 3.95 6.43
C VAL A 950 48.74 4.07 7.94
N GLY A 951 49.62 3.31 8.58
CA GLY A 951 49.71 3.26 10.04
C GLY A 951 50.93 2.53 10.58
N LEU A 952 50.99 2.45 11.91
CA LEU A 952 52.04 1.79 12.67
C LEU A 952 51.40 0.83 13.69
N ASP A 953 51.94 -0.40 13.79
CA ASP A 953 51.48 -1.40 14.77
C ASP A 953 52.03 -1.14 16.19
N ALA A 954 53.01 -0.25 16.33
CA ALA A 954 53.59 0.19 17.60
C ALA A 954 53.98 1.68 17.52
N PRO A 955 54.11 2.40 18.66
CA PRO A 955 54.65 3.76 18.67
C PRO A 955 56.02 3.80 17.98
N SER A 956 56.23 4.78 17.09
CA SER A 956 57.51 4.98 16.42
C SER A 956 58.64 5.13 17.45
N ALA A 957 59.79 4.53 17.15
CA ALA A 957 60.98 4.65 17.98
C ALA A 957 61.54 6.09 18.02
N ASN A 958 61.10 6.95 17.09
CA ASN A 958 61.46 8.36 16.99
C ASN A 958 60.33 9.26 17.50
N ALA A 959 60.26 9.48 18.82
CA ALA A 959 59.28 10.34 19.45
C ALA A 959 59.48 11.82 19.05
N GLY A 960 58.81 12.28 17.98
CA GLY A 960 58.80 13.70 17.60
C GLY A 960 58.34 14.02 16.17
N ARG A 961 58.34 13.07 15.23
CA ARG A 961 57.86 13.27 13.85
C ARG A 961 57.28 11.98 13.28
N PRO A 962 56.03 11.99 12.74
CA PRO A 962 55.48 10.79 12.10
C PRO A 962 56.36 10.40 10.91
N PRO A 963 56.67 9.10 10.74
CA PRO A 963 57.56 8.65 9.69
C PRO A 963 56.90 8.79 8.31
N ALA A 964 57.67 9.17 7.29
CA ALA A 964 57.15 9.44 5.95
C ALA A 964 56.77 8.12 5.25
N MET A 965 55.50 7.74 5.37
CA MET A 965 54.88 6.63 4.64
C MET A 965 54.12 7.21 3.46
N ASP A 966 54.47 6.84 2.24
CA ASP A 966 53.78 7.33 1.03
C ASP A 966 53.03 6.18 0.35
N ALA A 967 51.72 6.37 0.17
CA ALA A 967 50.92 5.52 -0.70
C ALA A 967 50.42 6.34 -1.89
N ALA A 968 50.72 5.90 -3.11
CA ALA A 968 50.44 6.63 -4.33
C ALA A 968 49.77 5.74 -5.39
N LEU A 969 48.55 6.09 -5.78
CA LEU A 969 47.86 5.52 -6.92
C LEU A 969 48.36 6.18 -8.21
N ILE A 970 48.86 5.36 -9.14
CA ILE A 970 49.38 5.77 -10.44
C ILE A 970 48.66 4.95 -11.52
N LEU A 971 48.23 5.64 -12.59
CA LEU A 971 47.75 5.00 -13.80
C LEU A 971 48.81 5.15 -14.90
N GLU A 972 49.17 4.04 -15.53
CA GLU A 972 50.10 4.01 -16.66
C GLU A 972 49.38 3.47 -17.90
N GLU A 973 49.63 4.09 -19.03
CA GLU A 973 49.13 3.65 -20.32
C GLU A 973 50.18 2.79 -21.00
N LEU A 974 49.76 1.66 -21.58
CA LEU A 974 50.63 0.73 -22.28
C LEU A 974 50.16 0.50 -23.70
N ASP A 975 51.11 0.37 -24.62
CA ASP A 975 50.84 -0.07 -25.99
C ASP A 975 50.55 -1.58 -26.06
N GLN A 976 50.26 -2.06 -27.27
CA GLN A 976 49.99 -3.48 -27.53
C GLN A 976 51.17 -4.38 -27.13
N ALA A 977 52.41 -3.89 -27.26
CA ALA A 977 53.63 -4.60 -26.85
C ALA A 977 53.87 -4.59 -25.33
N GLY A 978 53.08 -3.82 -24.56
CA GLY A 978 53.22 -3.70 -23.11
C GLY A 978 54.26 -2.67 -22.67
N ARG A 979 54.67 -1.77 -23.56
CA ARG A 979 55.57 -0.65 -23.23
C ARG A 979 54.74 0.51 -22.68
N VAL A 980 55.22 1.14 -21.61
CA VAL A 980 54.57 2.33 -21.04
C VAL A 980 54.70 3.50 -22.03
N VAL A 981 53.58 4.02 -22.49
CA VAL A 981 53.50 5.17 -23.41
C VAL A 981 53.15 6.48 -22.69
N ALA A 982 52.55 6.40 -21.51
CA ALA A 982 52.33 7.55 -20.63
C ALA A 982 52.23 7.12 -19.15
N THR A 983 52.71 7.97 -18.25
CA THR A 983 52.54 7.81 -16.79
C THR A 983 51.85 9.06 -16.24
N HIS A 984 50.74 8.87 -15.55
CA HIS A 984 49.95 9.99 -15.03
C HIS A 984 50.39 10.42 -13.63
N PRO A 985 50.18 11.70 -13.26
CA PRO A 985 50.51 12.18 -11.93
C PRO A 985 49.82 11.35 -10.82
N PRO A 986 50.55 11.02 -9.74
CA PRO A 986 50.01 10.20 -8.66
C PRO A 986 48.89 10.90 -7.89
N ALA A 987 47.89 10.13 -7.46
CA ALA A 987 47.06 10.49 -6.32
C ALA A 987 47.69 9.86 -5.07
N ALA A 988 48.28 10.68 -4.19
CA ALA A 988 49.09 10.19 -3.08
C ALA A 988 48.60 10.68 -1.72
N MET A 989 48.93 9.92 -0.69
CA MET A 989 48.76 10.29 0.71
C MET A 989 50.03 9.98 1.50
N ASN A 990 50.28 10.79 2.53
CA ASN A 990 51.51 10.71 3.33
C ASN A 990 51.29 10.85 4.85
N GLN A 991 50.04 10.73 5.31
CA GLN A 991 49.68 10.91 6.72
C GLN A 991 48.99 9.67 7.29
N PRO A 992 49.44 9.16 8.46
CA PRO A 992 48.73 8.14 9.22
C PRO A 992 47.31 8.58 9.57
N GLY A 993 46.33 7.68 9.48
CA GLY A 993 44.95 8.07 9.75
C GLY A 993 43.89 7.01 9.42
N PRO A 994 42.61 7.41 9.35
CA PRO A 994 41.55 6.56 8.82
C PRO A 994 41.75 6.30 7.32
N TRP A 995 40.96 5.37 6.76
CA TRP A 995 40.90 5.12 5.32
C TRP A 995 40.65 6.41 4.51
N GLN A 996 41.37 6.57 3.41
CA GLN A 996 41.25 7.69 2.49
C GLN A 996 41.01 7.21 1.05
N PHE A 997 40.20 7.96 0.30
CA PHE A 997 39.92 7.68 -1.11
C PHE A 997 41.01 8.31 -1.98
N LEU A 998 41.77 7.48 -2.69
CA LEU A 998 42.65 7.95 -3.75
C LEU A 998 41.94 7.73 -5.08
N ALA A 999 41.85 8.76 -5.91
CA ALA A 999 41.28 8.64 -7.25
C ALA A 999 42.02 9.49 -8.27
N ARG A 1000 42.13 8.98 -9.49
CA ARG A 1000 42.72 9.68 -10.63
C ARG A 1000 41.92 9.38 -11.88
N GLN A 1001 41.49 10.42 -12.59
CA GLN A 1001 40.91 10.30 -13.91
C GLN A 1001 41.94 10.61 -14.99
N ILE A 1002 41.93 9.83 -16.06
CA ILE A 1002 42.80 9.97 -17.23
C ILE A 1002 41.97 9.82 -18.51
N THR A 1003 42.49 10.33 -19.62
CA THR A 1003 41.98 10.01 -20.97
C THR A 1003 43.10 9.31 -21.71
N THR A 1004 42.84 8.10 -22.19
CA THR A 1004 43.87 7.30 -22.87
C THR A 1004 44.26 7.92 -24.22
N THR A 1005 45.52 7.75 -24.61
CA THR A 1005 46.02 8.18 -25.92
C THR A 1005 45.58 7.23 -27.03
N GLY A 1006 45.81 7.62 -28.29
CA GLY A 1006 45.53 6.77 -29.46
C GLY A 1006 46.39 5.51 -29.56
N GLN A 1007 47.51 5.44 -28.83
CA GLN A 1007 48.43 4.29 -28.84
C GLN A 1007 48.15 3.28 -27.72
N THR A 1008 47.19 3.58 -26.86
CA THR A 1008 46.95 2.84 -25.62
C THR A 1008 46.07 1.62 -25.87
N ALA A 1009 46.62 0.44 -25.55
CA ALA A 1009 45.92 -0.84 -25.61
C ALA A 1009 45.57 -1.36 -24.20
N ARG A 1010 46.36 -1.02 -23.19
CA ARG A 1010 46.15 -1.41 -21.79
C ARG A 1010 46.36 -0.23 -20.86
N VAL A 1011 45.68 -0.24 -19.72
CA VAL A 1011 46.02 0.61 -18.57
C VAL A 1011 46.49 -0.29 -17.44
N ARG A 1012 47.63 0.06 -16.85
CA ARG A 1012 48.12 -0.52 -15.61
C ARG A 1012 47.66 0.35 -14.46
N TRP A 1013 46.82 -0.23 -13.62
CA TRP A 1013 46.49 0.32 -12.31
C TRP A 1013 47.61 -0.08 -11.36
N ALA A 1014 48.25 0.89 -10.69
CA ALA A 1014 49.36 0.62 -9.78
C ALA A 1014 49.23 1.40 -8.47
N LEU A 1015 49.29 0.71 -7.34
CA LEU A 1015 49.53 1.35 -6.04
C LEU A 1015 51.00 1.18 -5.66
N HIS A 1016 51.69 2.31 -5.48
CA HIS A 1016 53.05 2.38 -4.96
C HIS A 1016 52.99 2.61 -3.45
N ALA A 1017 53.65 1.75 -2.69
CA ALA A 1017 53.75 1.82 -1.25
C ALA A 1017 55.23 2.03 -0.86
N THR A 1018 55.50 3.10 -0.11
CA THR A 1018 56.82 3.41 0.44
C THR A 1018 56.75 3.36 1.95
N LEU A 1019 57.44 2.40 2.54
CA LEU A 1019 57.55 2.20 3.98
C LEU A 1019 58.94 2.67 4.48
N PRO A 1020 58.99 3.46 5.56
CA PRO A 1020 60.21 4.08 6.07
C PRO A 1020 61.23 3.05 6.56
N GLU A 1021 62.51 3.32 6.34
CA GLU A 1021 63.61 2.51 6.88
C GLU A 1021 63.68 2.64 8.40
N GLY A 1022 63.95 1.53 9.10
CA GLY A 1022 64.07 1.51 10.57
C GLY A 1022 62.75 1.48 11.34
N GLU A 1023 61.60 1.44 10.64
CA GLU A 1023 60.26 1.39 11.22
C GLU A 1023 59.55 0.08 10.81
N PRO A 1024 59.95 -1.09 11.35
CA PRO A 1024 59.43 -2.40 10.93
C PRO A 1024 57.94 -2.61 11.22
N HIS A 1025 57.35 -1.73 12.04
CA HIS A 1025 55.93 -1.74 12.40
C HIS A 1025 55.07 -0.90 11.45
N ALA A 1026 55.65 -0.27 10.42
CA ALA A 1026 54.92 0.49 9.42
C ALA A 1026 54.14 -0.43 8.48
N TRP A 1027 52.94 0.02 8.10
CA TRP A 1027 52.09 -0.69 7.15
C TRP A 1027 51.26 0.27 6.30
N ILE A 1028 50.95 -0.20 5.10
CA ILE A 1028 50.00 0.38 4.16
C ILE A 1028 49.01 -0.71 3.81
N THR A 1029 47.72 -0.44 3.95
CA THR A 1029 46.65 -1.35 3.53
C THR A 1029 45.80 -0.68 2.48
N LEU A 1030 45.34 -1.45 1.50
CA LEU A 1030 44.44 -0.99 0.46
C LEU A 1030 43.30 -1.97 0.22
N ASP A 1031 42.17 -1.42 -0.20
CA ASP A 1031 40.96 -2.17 -0.53
C ASP A 1031 40.17 -1.45 -1.63
N GLN A 1032 39.19 -2.13 -2.21
CA GLN A 1032 38.30 -1.64 -3.28
C GLN A 1032 39.06 -0.90 -4.39
N ALA A 1033 40.06 -1.58 -4.96
CA ALA A 1033 40.69 -1.05 -6.16
C ALA A 1033 39.64 -0.98 -7.28
N VAL A 1034 39.58 0.14 -7.98
CA VAL A 1034 38.68 0.34 -9.11
C VAL A 1034 39.49 0.86 -10.28
N LEU A 1035 39.23 0.30 -11.46
CA LEU A 1035 39.53 0.94 -12.73
C LEU A 1035 38.21 0.96 -13.53
N ASP A 1036 37.52 2.10 -13.53
CA ASP A 1036 36.26 2.26 -14.24
C ASP A 1036 36.44 3.05 -15.54
N GLY A 1037 35.84 2.54 -16.61
CA GLY A 1037 35.88 3.12 -17.95
C GLY A 1037 35.46 2.08 -19.00
N PRO A 1038 35.29 2.47 -20.27
CA PRO A 1038 34.68 1.59 -21.26
C PRO A 1038 35.56 0.36 -21.51
N PRO A 1039 35.02 -0.87 -21.45
CA PRO A 1039 35.83 -2.07 -21.66
C PRO A 1039 36.30 -2.17 -23.12
N ALA A 1040 37.55 -2.61 -23.35
CA ALA A 1040 37.95 -3.03 -24.69
C ALA A 1040 37.02 -4.15 -25.20
N PRO A 1041 36.73 -4.23 -26.52
CA PRO A 1041 36.03 -5.39 -27.07
C PRO A 1041 36.69 -6.69 -26.64
N ALA A 1042 35.88 -7.68 -26.30
CA ALA A 1042 36.38 -8.99 -25.96
C ALA A 1042 36.84 -9.73 -27.23
N ALA A 1043 37.90 -10.50 -27.10
CA ALA A 1043 38.26 -11.53 -28.06
C ALA A 1043 38.38 -12.86 -27.32
N VAL A 1044 37.96 -13.96 -27.92
CA VAL A 1044 38.26 -15.31 -27.42
C VAL A 1044 39.13 -16.03 -28.41
N ALA A 1045 40.34 -16.35 -27.98
CA ALA A 1045 41.28 -17.17 -28.72
C ALA A 1045 41.52 -18.46 -27.96
N GLY A 1046 41.74 -19.55 -28.68
CA GLY A 1046 41.91 -20.83 -28.03
C GLY A 1046 42.58 -21.87 -28.86
N ARG A 1047 42.83 -23.02 -28.25
CA ARG A 1047 43.38 -24.20 -28.91
C ARG A 1047 42.44 -25.37 -28.74
N VAL A 1048 42.20 -26.10 -29.81
CA VAL A 1048 41.52 -27.39 -29.78
C VAL A 1048 42.57 -28.48 -29.81
N VAL A 1049 42.53 -29.37 -28.83
CA VAL A 1049 43.50 -30.45 -28.64
C VAL A 1049 42.81 -31.80 -28.47
N ASP A 1050 43.53 -32.88 -28.73
CA ASP A 1050 43.14 -34.22 -28.34
C ASP A 1050 43.23 -34.39 -26.81
N SER A 1051 42.21 -34.99 -26.19
CA SER A 1051 42.15 -35.12 -24.73
C SER A 1051 43.20 -36.08 -24.14
N ARG A 1052 43.72 -37.04 -24.91
CA ARG A 1052 44.68 -38.06 -24.41
C ARG A 1052 46.13 -37.60 -24.52
N GLN A 1053 46.51 -37.04 -25.67
CA GLN A 1053 47.90 -36.65 -25.96
C GLN A 1053 48.11 -35.14 -25.98
N ARG A 1054 47.04 -34.34 -25.80
CA ARG A 1054 47.07 -32.87 -25.82
C ARG A 1054 47.66 -32.31 -27.13
N ARG A 1055 47.63 -33.13 -28.19
CA ARG A 1055 48.11 -32.76 -29.53
C ARG A 1055 47.11 -31.82 -30.19
N PRO A 1056 47.55 -30.84 -30.98
CA PRO A 1056 46.64 -29.89 -31.61
C PRO A 1056 45.77 -30.57 -32.66
N LEU A 1057 44.50 -30.21 -32.69
CA LEU A 1057 43.55 -30.70 -33.67
C LEU A 1057 43.31 -29.62 -34.73
N ALA A 1058 44.00 -29.76 -35.86
CA ALA A 1058 43.77 -28.92 -37.03
C ALA A 1058 42.38 -29.13 -37.65
N TYR A 1059 41.82 -28.07 -38.24
CA TYR A 1059 40.56 -28.07 -38.99
C TYR A 1059 39.30 -28.49 -38.21
N ALA A 1060 39.35 -28.52 -36.87
CA ALA A 1060 38.19 -28.67 -36.03
C ALA A 1060 37.29 -27.43 -36.17
N LEU A 1061 35.97 -27.63 -36.32
CA LEU A 1061 35.02 -26.54 -36.39
C LEU A 1061 34.71 -26.07 -34.97
N VAL A 1062 34.96 -24.80 -34.69
CA VAL A 1062 34.56 -24.13 -33.45
C VAL A 1062 33.42 -23.17 -33.77
N THR A 1063 32.31 -23.26 -33.04
CA THR A 1063 31.13 -22.41 -33.18
C THR A 1063 30.75 -21.81 -31.84
N GLY A 1064 30.35 -20.55 -31.82
CA GLY A 1064 29.85 -19.87 -30.61
C GLY A 1064 29.81 -18.37 -30.80
N ALA A 1065 29.06 -17.66 -29.95
CA ALA A 1065 28.85 -16.20 -30.06
C ALA A 1065 28.34 -15.72 -31.43
N GLY A 1066 27.52 -16.54 -32.11
CA GLY A 1066 27.03 -16.26 -33.47
C GLY A 1066 28.09 -16.36 -34.57
N ARG A 1067 29.28 -16.87 -34.27
CA ARG A 1067 30.42 -17.02 -35.20
C ARG A 1067 30.83 -18.48 -35.36
N SER A 1068 31.61 -18.76 -36.40
CA SER A 1068 32.17 -20.08 -36.68
C SER A 1068 33.55 -19.95 -37.32
N ALA A 1069 34.53 -20.73 -36.86
CA ALA A 1069 35.88 -20.78 -37.42
C ALA A 1069 36.41 -22.21 -37.40
N ARG A 1070 37.26 -22.56 -38.37
CA ARG A 1070 38.03 -23.80 -38.31
C ARG A 1070 39.39 -23.52 -37.66
N THR A 1071 39.87 -24.45 -36.87
CA THR A 1071 41.20 -24.33 -36.27
C THR A 1071 42.31 -24.41 -37.32
N SER A 1072 43.37 -23.64 -37.14
CA SER A 1072 44.61 -23.70 -37.94
C SER A 1072 45.39 -24.99 -37.70
N GLU A 1073 46.51 -25.19 -38.42
CA GLU A 1073 47.35 -26.39 -38.31
C GLU A 1073 47.88 -26.64 -36.88
N ASP A 1074 48.13 -25.57 -36.14
CA ASP A 1074 48.53 -25.61 -34.74
C ASP A 1074 47.34 -25.74 -33.77
N GLY A 1075 46.14 -26.02 -34.28
CA GLY A 1075 44.91 -26.22 -33.52
C GLY A 1075 44.29 -24.95 -32.95
N THR A 1076 44.72 -23.75 -33.35
CA THR A 1076 44.22 -22.49 -32.75
C THR A 1076 43.02 -21.90 -33.48
N PHE A 1077 42.19 -21.11 -32.76
CA PHE A 1077 41.08 -20.33 -33.30
C PHE A 1077 40.99 -18.97 -32.60
N CYS A 1078 40.28 -18.01 -33.19
CA CYS A 1078 39.99 -16.72 -32.58
C CYS A 1078 38.63 -16.17 -33.05
N PHE A 1079 37.87 -15.59 -32.12
CA PHE A 1079 36.73 -14.73 -32.37
C PHE A 1079 37.00 -13.37 -31.70
N ASP A 1080 37.02 -12.30 -32.48
CA ASP A 1080 37.28 -10.93 -32.01
C ASP A 1080 36.00 -10.08 -31.94
N GLN A 1081 36.12 -8.83 -31.49
CA GLN A 1081 35.01 -7.86 -31.48
C GLN A 1081 33.72 -8.40 -30.85
N LEU A 1082 33.87 -9.13 -29.75
CA LEU A 1082 32.78 -9.65 -28.95
C LEU A 1082 32.44 -8.66 -27.84
N GLU A 1083 31.22 -8.74 -27.34
CA GLU A 1083 30.79 -7.93 -26.20
C GLU A 1083 31.48 -8.41 -24.91
N ASP A 1084 31.93 -7.44 -24.11
CA ASP A 1084 32.42 -7.68 -22.76
C ASP A 1084 31.31 -8.27 -21.88
N LEU A 1085 31.66 -9.20 -20.98
CA LEU A 1085 30.72 -9.98 -20.16
C LEU A 1085 29.68 -10.81 -20.92
N ALA A 1086 29.81 -10.96 -22.24
CA ALA A 1086 28.93 -11.86 -22.99
C ALA A 1086 29.10 -13.30 -22.52
N ALA A 1087 27.97 -13.94 -22.18
CA ALA A 1087 27.90 -15.37 -21.95
C ALA A 1087 27.88 -16.07 -23.32
N VAL A 1088 28.91 -16.84 -23.62
CA VAL A 1088 29.06 -17.54 -24.90
C VAL A 1088 29.28 -19.03 -24.65
N GLU A 1089 28.67 -19.87 -25.47
CA GLU A 1089 28.94 -21.31 -25.50
C GLU A 1089 29.81 -21.63 -26.71
N LEU A 1090 31.05 -22.04 -26.45
CA LEU A 1090 31.95 -22.50 -27.51
C LEU A 1090 31.80 -24.00 -27.67
N ARG A 1091 31.33 -24.41 -28.85
CA ARG A 1091 31.27 -25.81 -29.26
C ARG A 1091 32.40 -26.08 -30.24
N ALA A 1092 33.24 -27.06 -29.94
CA ALA A 1092 34.25 -27.57 -30.88
C ALA A 1092 33.87 -28.99 -31.32
N GLU A 1093 33.96 -29.25 -32.62
CA GLU A 1093 33.64 -30.53 -33.21
C GLU A 1093 34.55 -30.87 -34.40
N ARG A 1094 34.83 -32.15 -34.59
CA ARG A 1094 35.61 -32.68 -35.71
C ARG A 1094 35.20 -34.14 -35.96
N GLN A 1095 35.25 -34.58 -37.21
CA GLN A 1095 34.97 -35.98 -37.55
C GLN A 1095 35.93 -36.92 -36.80
N GLY A 1096 35.39 -37.96 -36.17
CA GLY A 1096 36.19 -38.96 -35.43
C GLY A 1096 36.43 -38.65 -33.94
N VAL A 1097 35.88 -37.57 -33.39
CA VAL A 1097 35.96 -37.19 -31.96
C VAL A 1097 34.58 -36.76 -31.46
N TYR A 1098 34.32 -36.91 -30.15
CA TYR A 1098 33.12 -36.35 -29.51
C TYR A 1098 33.20 -34.81 -29.47
N PRO A 1099 32.09 -34.10 -29.79
CA PRO A 1099 32.06 -32.64 -29.67
C PRO A 1099 32.11 -32.23 -28.20
N GLN A 1100 32.74 -31.09 -27.92
CA GLN A 1100 32.77 -30.49 -26.58
C GLN A 1100 32.10 -29.13 -26.62
N VAL A 1101 31.23 -28.86 -25.65
CA VAL A 1101 30.66 -27.54 -25.39
C VAL A 1101 31.29 -26.98 -24.12
N ARG A 1102 31.76 -25.74 -24.18
CA ARG A 1102 32.31 -25.01 -23.04
C ARG A 1102 31.61 -23.65 -22.90
N PRO A 1103 30.78 -23.45 -21.88
CA PRO A 1103 30.28 -22.13 -21.55
C PRO A 1103 31.40 -21.27 -20.95
N LEU A 1104 31.43 -19.99 -21.30
CA LEU A 1104 32.31 -18.99 -20.71
C LEU A 1104 31.66 -17.61 -20.69
N VAL A 1105 32.08 -16.77 -19.75
CA VAL A 1105 31.75 -15.34 -19.70
C VAL A 1105 33.01 -14.59 -20.11
N LEU A 1106 32.90 -13.77 -21.17
CA LEU A 1106 34.05 -13.02 -21.69
C LEU A 1106 34.42 -11.85 -20.77
N SER A 1107 35.70 -11.51 -20.72
CA SER A 1107 36.21 -10.25 -20.14
C SER A 1107 36.74 -9.34 -21.24
N ALA A 1108 36.84 -8.04 -20.96
CA ALA A 1108 37.45 -7.06 -21.84
C ALA A 1108 38.84 -7.51 -22.33
N GLY A 1109 39.07 -7.38 -23.64
CA GLY A 1109 40.31 -7.83 -24.29
C GLY A 1109 40.38 -9.35 -24.46
N ASP A 1110 41.59 -9.91 -24.34
CA ASP A 1110 41.86 -11.29 -24.74
C ASP A 1110 41.42 -12.32 -23.70
N ASN A 1111 40.60 -13.27 -24.13
CA ASN A 1111 40.16 -14.43 -23.37
C ASN A 1111 40.80 -15.67 -23.98
N ARG A 1112 41.40 -16.52 -23.14
CA ARG A 1112 42.00 -17.78 -23.60
C ARG A 1112 41.21 -18.99 -23.14
N VAL A 1113 40.94 -19.89 -24.07
CA VAL A 1113 40.21 -21.12 -23.80
C VAL A 1113 40.90 -22.29 -24.48
N GLU A 1114 40.87 -23.45 -23.85
CA GLU A 1114 41.34 -24.67 -24.47
C GLU A 1114 40.20 -25.69 -24.47
N LEU A 1115 39.99 -26.34 -25.61
CA LEU A 1115 38.95 -27.33 -25.83
C LEU A 1115 39.63 -28.67 -26.11
N ALA A 1116 39.35 -29.67 -25.29
CA ALA A 1116 39.95 -30.99 -25.37
C ALA A 1116 38.90 -31.98 -25.87
N LEU A 1117 38.99 -32.39 -27.14
CA LEU A 1117 38.06 -33.32 -27.77
C LEU A 1117 38.50 -34.76 -27.52
N VAL A 1118 37.54 -35.64 -27.23
CA VAL A 1118 37.80 -37.05 -26.93
C VAL A 1118 37.65 -37.88 -28.22
N PRO A 1119 38.65 -38.67 -28.64
CA PRO A 1119 38.52 -39.58 -29.78
C PRO A 1119 37.37 -40.55 -29.65
N LEU A 1120 36.62 -40.75 -30.74
CA LEU A 1120 35.65 -41.82 -30.83
C LEU A 1120 36.38 -43.18 -30.79
N PRO A 1121 35.86 -44.19 -30.07
CA PRO A 1121 36.44 -45.52 -30.10
C PRO A 1121 36.38 -46.09 -31.52
N THR A 1122 37.48 -46.62 -32.03
CA THR A 1122 37.55 -47.16 -33.39
C THR A 1122 36.79 -48.48 -33.58
N ASN A 1123 36.39 -49.16 -32.49
CA ASN A 1123 35.84 -50.53 -32.51
C ASN A 1123 34.53 -50.73 -31.71
N ASN A 1124 33.75 -49.67 -31.40
CA ASN A 1124 32.49 -49.82 -30.67
C ASN A 1124 31.27 -49.49 -31.57
N LEU A 1125 30.37 -50.47 -31.76
CA LEU A 1125 29.17 -50.35 -32.61
C LEU A 1125 27.95 -49.76 -31.89
N LEU A 1126 28.04 -49.51 -30.58
CA LEU A 1126 26.97 -48.88 -29.80
C LEU A 1126 27.36 -47.44 -29.45
N ALA A 1127 26.54 -46.48 -29.86
CA ALA A 1127 26.69 -45.08 -29.49
C ALA A 1127 26.11 -44.85 -28.07
N ASN A 1128 26.93 -44.29 -27.18
CA ASN A 1128 26.48 -43.66 -25.94
C ASN A 1128 26.79 -42.16 -26.04
#